data_AF-A0A352Q801-F1
#
_entry.id   AF-A0A352Q801-F1
#
_cell.length_a   1.000
_cell.length_b   1.000
_cell.length_c   1.000
_cell.angle_alpha   90.00
_cell.angle_beta   90.00
_cell.angle_gamma   90.00
#
_symmetry.space_group_name_H-M   'P 1'
#
loop_
_entity.id
_entity.type
_entity.pdbx_description
1 polymer ?
#
loop_
_entity_poly.entity_id
_entity_poly.type
_entity_poly.pdbx_seq_one_letter_code
_entity_poly.pdbx_strand_id
1 'polypeptide(L)'
;AIGVDPEKSEINVAAGATFDVSGADVDLPMSRNIIEVQLFSNELKDAPLQRDGPLRGEVLQVDVRKGTPLADIAPALATIPKTVQEKASQGGSVSFNSTGKVTFADDILINLSGGEIHYDEGFIETSKLVTATGRVLDVSEARPDLLYAGLYGNFTRDSFKWGLIQQWTGGAGNFASFEPAYSDFQAGGVLAVSGSTISGLDVLDIITETRIGRYQQHTPPGAGTLAVGRKSTVNFQTSFGAPSVRLISSLSEQQRQDYESAGDVVITEDLVNRSGLSFVDIQSNGEIYIGHAGSSLNLPDFTRVGAKAKRINLAGKVYLPGGEFSATVVRPGPAFDQAPDLEAGIVLADGVSVDVSGRWFNDLSSVVSSQFRALPVHAGVIQLGADTSGVLVTQDTAKFSLNGGGWLDQSSTLLLGDAGSLVIDFGEDGSSVGAVNGQAEWRLDAFGGDGGGQLDITVPGLVVDAGAASGISLRDDSFVVDPSLFTDYGFESISLVSSAEDLLIPAGNYELSRRRFIAEPEDVMDLPDAASLAPALQPSIAFADDRTPLSLELAVAGQDIQDLILATGANIDVGTEGQLTLRNASEGQVLVDGSLVARGGQVDLLALSFSSQPYNPLRNLLWLGPNTRIDVSGTTIPVTDTSELPSARVLGGGTVNIDATGYVVAETGSTIDVSGTSTELTVRGVLPKGETVASGISKGPVSSDAGALFLSATEGLFIDSTFSARGGADESRHGQVQIDLKGDRALTPGSVIQFTNPRHLTLVDDKPALDADFSSLDSASPIGRSFAGFADEDNGRGFVAMSQIKAGGFSRVGFAAQDLISFDTGPEVDSLEVSAGEYLSIEAPRLSTNSHVRLSAPRVQLSGFKANDNPLVEGDYRFDVTAESIDVLGFVGLDNVNHLKLTAAKDIRLGGIDGSYSGAGNLKVSSSAELVARQVYPLTRARFDLIAGAGATGDSVVSIIGNGSPTSSTLTAGGALDISAGTVFVDGVLKAPFGQLKIEAEAIEVGKAGVLSVAADAPVAPFGYSLFDALPEDPAIALLGDSLSIDPGSRIDFSGGGELAGWLFVPGPGGSRDILDPINGANRFAIIPGVDTVPLSADEFSGDHLAVGKTVVIEDAQNGLPAGSYTLLPARYALLEGSWLLNLESDFVDIAPGLGATLLDGAALVSGRFSIAGSDAVAPRYTAFSLRPGADARVFSEYDEQLSSLFQEERSSIDNRLWRPADAARLEIVVKDALEIAGDIVGGAASGGREGLATISAEHATIV
;
A
#
# COMPACT_ATOMS: atom_id res chain seq x y z
N ALA A 1 -32.92 -25.69 31.89
CA ALA A 1 -33.90 -25.04 32.77
C ALA A 1 -33.47 -25.20 34.22
N ILE A 2 -32.73 -24.22 34.75
CA ILE A 2 -32.61 -23.96 36.18
C ILE A 2 -33.15 -22.54 36.33
N GLY A 3 -34.34 -22.41 36.88
CA GLY A 3 -34.93 -21.11 37.23
C GLY A 3 -34.16 -20.56 38.42
N VAL A 4 -33.23 -19.64 38.17
CA VAL A 4 -32.74 -18.73 39.19
C VAL A 4 -33.60 -17.48 39.03
N ASP A 5 -34.40 -17.19 40.06
CA ASP A 5 -35.12 -15.94 40.19
C ASP A 5 -34.08 -14.80 40.19
N PRO A 6 -33.97 -13.99 39.12
CA PRO A 6 -32.91 -12.99 39.00
C PRO A 6 -32.96 -11.95 40.12
N GLU A 7 -34.12 -11.76 40.77
CA GLU A 7 -34.31 -10.86 41.91
C GLU A 7 -33.71 -11.38 43.23
N LYS A 8 -33.23 -12.64 43.31
CA LYS A 8 -32.70 -13.23 44.56
C LYS A 8 -31.18 -13.36 44.65
N SER A 9 -30.43 -13.06 43.59
CA SER A 9 -28.97 -13.12 43.63
C SER A 9 -28.40 -11.82 44.18
N GLU A 10 -27.66 -11.86 45.28
CA GLU A 10 -27.13 -10.68 45.94
C GLU A 10 -25.67 -10.89 46.37
N ILE A 11 -24.84 -9.89 46.12
CA ILE A 11 -23.48 -9.76 46.66
C ILE A 11 -23.49 -8.57 47.60
N ASN A 12 -23.23 -8.81 48.89
CA ASN A 12 -23.11 -7.76 49.90
C ASN A 12 -21.68 -7.76 50.43
N VAL A 13 -20.95 -6.67 50.19
CA VAL A 13 -19.61 -6.45 50.73
C VAL A 13 -19.76 -5.60 51.99
N ALA A 14 -19.43 -6.20 53.13
CA ALA A 14 -19.57 -5.55 54.43
C ALA A 14 -18.41 -4.58 54.73
N ALA A 15 -18.68 -3.60 55.60
CA ALA A 15 -17.69 -2.62 56.04
C ALA A 15 -16.44 -3.29 56.66
N GLY A 16 -15.26 -2.72 56.41
CA GLY A 16 -13.96 -3.26 56.81
C GLY A 16 -13.42 -4.37 55.91
N ALA A 17 -14.03 -4.61 54.74
CA ALA A 17 -13.50 -5.54 53.75
C ALA A 17 -12.29 -4.93 53.02
N THR A 18 -11.24 -5.74 52.81
CA THR A 18 -10.05 -5.35 52.06
C THR A 18 -9.80 -6.34 50.94
N PHE A 19 -9.71 -5.84 49.71
CA PHE A 19 -9.28 -6.59 48.54
C PHE A 19 -7.95 -6.02 48.07
N ASP A 20 -6.87 -6.71 48.40
CA ASP A 20 -5.53 -6.32 47.96
C ASP A 20 -5.08 -7.24 46.82
N VAL A 21 -5.07 -6.67 45.62
CA VAL A 21 -4.53 -7.28 44.41
C VAL A 21 -3.44 -6.41 43.81
N SER A 22 -2.76 -5.60 44.64
CA SER A 22 -1.66 -4.77 44.19
C SER A 22 -0.51 -5.58 43.62
N GLY A 23 0.15 -4.98 42.63
CA GLY A 23 1.36 -5.54 42.04
C GLY A 23 2.51 -5.56 43.05
N ALA A 24 3.39 -6.54 42.91
CA ALA A 24 4.56 -6.67 43.76
C ALA A 24 5.70 -5.72 43.33
N ASP A 25 6.31 -5.06 44.31
CA ASP A 25 7.53 -4.29 44.11
C ASP A 25 8.76 -5.21 44.01
N VAL A 26 9.69 -4.89 43.13
CA VAL A 26 10.90 -5.67 42.87
C VAL A 26 12.10 -4.74 42.74
N ASP A 27 13.09 -4.93 43.60
CA ASP A 27 14.41 -4.33 43.43
C ASP A 27 15.27 -5.20 42.51
N LEU A 28 15.78 -4.60 41.45
CA LEU A 28 16.73 -5.19 40.51
C LEU A 28 18.01 -4.35 40.49
N PRO A 29 19.19 -4.97 40.46
CA PRO A 29 20.42 -4.20 40.30
C PRO A 29 20.46 -3.56 38.90
N MET A 30 21.10 -2.40 38.75
CA MET A 30 21.27 -1.74 37.43
C MET A 30 21.86 -2.67 36.35
N SER A 31 22.72 -3.61 36.78
CA SER A 31 23.31 -4.63 35.90
C SER A 31 22.27 -5.54 35.24
N ARG A 32 21.03 -5.57 35.70
CA ARG A 32 19.92 -6.33 35.10
C ARG A 32 19.47 -5.78 33.75
N ASN A 33 19.77 -4.51 33.49
CA ASN A 33 19.59 -3.90 32.17
C ASN A 33 20.70 -4.27 31.19
N ILE A 34 21.75 -4.94 31.65
CA ILE A 34 22.79 -5.48 30.77
C ILE A 34 22.52 -6.95 30.51
N ILE A 35 22.51 -7.28 29.22
CA ILE A 35 22.61 -8.65 28.76
C ILE A 35 23.98 -8.87 28.12
N GLU A 36 24.55 -10.04 28.38
CA GLU A 36 25.71 -10.52 27.65
C GLU A 36 25.23 -11.29 26.43
N VAL A 37 25.58 -10.79 25.26
CA VAL A 37 25.25 -11.41 23.98
C VAL A 37 26.56 -11.82 23.34
N GLN A 38 26.82 -13.12 23.31
CA GLN A 38 27.96 -13.63 22.56
C GLN A 38 27.62 -13.65 21.08
N LEU A 39 28.46 -12.98 20.28
CA LEU A 39 28.23 -12.83 18.85
C LEU A 39 28.64 -14.08 18.10
N PHE A 40 27.69 -14.94 17.80
CA PHE A 40 27.89 -15.98 16.79
C PHE A 40 27.18 -15.60 15.50
N SER A 41 27.21 -16.51 14.53
CA SER A 41 26.60 -16.28 13.23
C SER A 41 25.09 -16.03 13.31
N ASN A 42 24.39 -16.53 14.34
CA ASN A 42 22.97 -16.29 14.53
C ASN A 42 22.67 -14.87 15.02
N GLU A 43 23.44 -14.36 15.98
CA GLU A 43 23.29 -13.00 16.50
C GLU A 43 23.70 -11.98 15.43
N LEU A 44 24.73 -12.29 14.63
CA LEU A 44 25.21 -11.45 13.54
C LEU A 44 24.51 -11.73 12.19
N LYS A 45 23.40 -12.46 12.18
CA LYS A 45 22.75 -12.87 10.93
C LYS A 45 22.42 -11.70 10.00
N ASP A 46 21.95 -10.59 10.57
CA ASP A 46 21.58 -9.36 9.84
C ASP A 46 22.70 -8.29 9.81
N ALA A 47 23.91 -8.63 10.29
CA ALA A 47 25.09 -7.78 10.24
C ALA A 47 26.23 -8.49 9.49
N PRO A 48 26.07 -8.67 8.17
CA PRO A 48 26.87 -9.63 7.43
C PRO A 48 28.34 -9.22 7.28
N LEU A 49 28.64 -7.92 7.26
CA LEU A 49 30.00 -7.40 7.31
C LEU A 49 30.76 -7.79 8.59
N GLN A 50 30.06 -8.19 9.64
CA GLN A 50 30.65 -8.60 10.92
C GLN A 50 30.73 -10.12 11.10
N ARG A 51 30.03 -10.89 10.25
CA ARG A 51 29.89 -12.34 10.42
C ARG A 51 31.20 -13.10 10.36
N ASP A 52 32.16 -12.64 9.57
CA ASP A 52 33.54 -13.17 9.55
C ASP A 52 34.57 -12.13 10.02
N GLY A 53 34.06 -11.05 10.62
CA GLY A 53 34.86 -9.94 11.09
C GLY A 53 35.43 -10.16 12.50
N PRO A 54 36.20 -9.18 13.00
CA PRO A 54 36.85 -9.25 14.30
C PRO A 54 35.87 -9.23 15.49
N LEU A 55 34.56 -9.08 15.26
CA LEU A 55 33.54 -9.13 16.30
C LEU A 55 32.96 -10.53 16.51
N ARG A 56 33.17 -11.49 15.59
CA ARG A 56 32.66 -12.85 15.77
C ARG A 56 33.37 -13.56 16.92
N GLY A 57 32.58 -14.16 17.81
CA GLY A 57 33.02 -14.86 19.01
C GLY A 57 33.21 -13.95 20.23
N GLU A 58 33.21 -12.63 20.02
CA GLU A 58 33.28 -11.64 21.09
C GLU A 58 31.96 -11.58 21.87
N VAL A 59 32.04 -11.17 23.14
CA VAL A 59 30.87 -10.99 24.01
C VAL A 59 30.54 -9.50 24.08
N LEU A 60 29.33 -9.13 23.68
CA LEU A 60 28.82 -7.77 23.84
C LEU A 60 28.02 -7.64 25.12
N GLN A 61 28.26 -6.56 25.85
CA GLN A 61 27.39 -6.08 26.92
C GLN A 61 26.45 -5.04 26.33
N VAL A 62 25.16 -5.39 26.21
CA VAL A 62 24.13 -4.56 25.57
C VAL A 62 23.13 -4.09 26.62
N ASP A 63 22.85 -2.80 26.63
CA ASP A 63 21.77 -2.22 27.44
C ASP A 63 20.42 -2.52 26.78
N VAL A 64 19.59 -3.34 27.44
CA VAL A 64 18.27 -3.77 26.92
C VAL A 64 17.31 -2.61 26.68
N ARG A 65 17.52 -1.47 27.35
CA ARG A 65 16.68 -0.27 27.20
C ARG A 65 16.94 0.44 25.87
N LYS A 66 18.15 0.29 25.33
CA LYS A 66 18.58 0.88 24.05
C LYS A 66 18.64 -0.14 22.93
N GLY A 67 18.88 -1.41 23.27
CA GLY A 67 19.13 -2.48 22.31
C GLY A 67 20.43 -2.28 21.53
N THR A 68 20.57 -2.99 20.41
CA THR A 68 21.63 -2.76 19.44
C THR A 68 21.12 -3.03 18.03
N PRO A 69 21.44 -2.17 17.04
CA PRO A 69 21.15 -2.44 15.64
C PRO A 69 22.17 -3.41 15.00
N LEU A 70 23.22 -3.81 15.73
CA LEU A 70 24.31 -4.65 15.22
C LEU A 70 23.99 -6.15 15.25
N ALA A 71 23.15 -6.60 16.18
CA ALA A 71 22.95 -8.02 16.44
C ALA A 71 21.51 -8.33 16.87
N ASP A 72 21.00 -9.50 16.51
CA ASP A 72 19.72 -10.01 17.01
C ASP A 72 19.86 -10.46 18.46
N ILE A 73 19.27 -9.67 19.36
CA ILE A 73 19.27 -9.90 20.80
C ILE A 73 17.95 -10.50 21.30
N ALA A 74 16.96 -10.74 20.44
CA ALA A 74 15.64 -11.23 20.86
C ALA A 74 15.71 -12.58 21.60
N PRO A 75 16.54 -13.57 21.20
CA PRO A 75 16.72 -14.79 21.97
C PRO A 75 17.27 -14.51 23.38
N ALA A 76 18.24 -13.61 23.51
CA ALA A 76 18.81 -13.24 24.79
C ALA A 76 17.76 -12.56 25.69
N LEU A 77 16.97 -11.63 25.14
CA LEU A 77 15.86 -10.96 25.84
C LEU A 77 14.79 -11.96 26.32
N ALA A 78 14.41 -12.94 25.48
CA ALA A 78 13.41 -13.94 25.82
C ALA A 78 13.86 -14.89 26.94
N THR A 79 15.18 -15.08 27.11
CA THR A 79 15.75 -15.91 28.18
C THR A 79 15.98 -15.18 29.50
N ILE A 80 15.73 -13.86 29.57
CA ILE A 80 15.88 -13.11 30.82
C ILE A 80 14.95 -13.75 31.87
N PRO A 81 15.50 -14.39 32.91
CA PRO A 81 14.71 -15.19 33.83
C PRO A 81 13.95 -14.26 34.76
N LYS A 82 12.68 -13.98 34.48
CA LYS A 82 11.85 -13.15 35.36
C LYS A 82 11.44 -13.92 36.61
N THR A 83 11.57 -13.30 37.78
CA THR A 83 11.04 -13.87 39.01
C THR A 83 9.50 -13.92 38.98
N VAL A 84 8.90 -14.73 39.85
CA VAL A 84 7.43 -14.72 40.02
C VAL A 84 6.95 -13.34 40.46
N GLN A 85 7.75 -12.62 41.23
CA GLN A 85 7.48 -11.27 41.71
C GLN A 85 7.48 -10.24 40.56
N GLU A 86 8.47 -10.31 39.65
CA GLU A 86 8.49 -9.48 38.43
C GLU A 86 7.29 -9.72 37.49
N LYS A 87 6.71 -10.93 37.50
CA LYS A 87 5.49 -11.21 36.72
C LYS A 87 4.21 -10.78 37.43
N ALA A 88 4.27 -10.67 38.75
CA ALA A 88 3.18 -10.24 39.61
C ALA A 88 3.24 -8.73 39.91
N SER A 89 4.09 -7.97 39.22
CA SER A 89 4.24 -6.53 39.40
C SER A 89 3.10 -5.72 38.76
N GLN A 90 2.31 -6.28 37.85
CA GLN A 90 1.08 -5.63 37.36
C GLN A 90 -0.06 -5.79 38.37
N GLY A 91 -0.94 -4.79 38.46
CA GLY A 91 -2.13 -4.85 39.31
C GLY A 91 -3.10 -5.95 38.88
N GLY A 92 -3.69 -6.64 39.85
CA GLY A 92 -4.65 -7.72 39.62
C GLY A 92 -6.08 -7.24 39.37
N SER A 93 -7.01 -8.17 39.16
CA SER A 93 -8.43 -7.85 38.91
C SER A 93 -9.35 -8.33 40.03
N VAL A 94 -10.33 -7.49 40.38
CA VAL A 94 -11.43 -7.79 41.30
C VAL A 94 -12.74 -7.65 40.53
N SER A 95 -13.56 -8.70 40.52
CA SER A 95 -14.84 -8.68 39.80
C SER A 95 -16.01 -9.10 40.69
N PHE A 96 -17.04 -8.26 40.77
CA PHE A 96 -18.31 -8.54 41.42
C PHE A 96 -19.40 -8.68 40.37
N ASN A 97 -19.85 -9.91 40.12
CA ASN A 97 -20.84 -10.21 39.07
C ASN A 97 -22.08 -10.87 39.69
N SER A 98 -23.20 -10.17 39.69
CA SER A 98 -24.50 -10.66 40.15
C SER A 98 -25.56 -10.49 39.06
N THR A 99 -26.52 -11.41 38.95
CA THR A 99 -27.72 -11.19 38.13
C THR A 99 -28.77 -10.33 38.85
N GLY A 100 -28.58 -10.11 40.15
CA GLY A 100 -29.41 -9.26 41.00
C GLY A 100 -28.59 -8.11 41.58
N LYS A 101 -28.52 -7.98 42.90
CA LYS A 101 -27.92 -6.81 43.57
C LYS A 101 -26.42 -6.97 43.89
N VAL A 102 -25.68 -5.87 43.83
CA VAL A 102 -24.34 -5.70 44.42
C VAL A 102 -24.39 -4.48 45.35
N THR A 103 -24.13 -4.67 46.64
CA THR A 103 -24.10 -3.59 47.63
C THR A 103 -22.73 -3.51 48.28
N PHE A 104 -22.18 -2.30 48.35
CA PHE A 104 -20.98 -1.97 49.11
C PHE A 104 -21.37 -1.13 50.33
N ALA A 105 -20.85 -1.48 51.50
CA ALA A 105 -20.89 -0.63 52.68
C ALA A 105 -19.75 0.40 52.65
N ASP A 106 -19.82 1.43 53.50
CA ASP A 106 -18.70 2.34 53.73
C ASP A 106 -17.47 1.58 54.28
N ASP A 107 -16.28 2.19 54.18
CA ASP A 107 -15.01 1.66 54.73
C ASP A 107 -14.58 0.32 54.08
N ILE A 108 -14.61 0.28 52.74
CA ILE A 108 -14.09 -0.84 51.93
C ILE A 108 -12.88 -0.36 51.14
N LEU A 109 -11.78 -1.09 51.30
CA LEU A 109 -10.51 -0.82 50.61
C LEU A 109 -10.29 -1.81 49.46
N ILE A 110 -10.08 -1.30 48.25
CA ILE A 110 -9.68 -2.09 47.09
C ILE A 110 -8.36 -1.54 46.55
N ASN A 111 -7.28 -2.30 46.74
CA ASN A 111 -5.96 -1.93 46.23
C ASN A 111 -5.71 -2.63 44.88
N LEU A 112 -5.69 -1.83 43.81
CA LEU A 112 -5.42 -2.24 42.43
C LEU A 112 -4.07 -1.69 41.94
N SER A 113 -3.24 -1.14 42.83
CA SER A 113 -2.00 -0.46 42.45
C SER A 113 -1.09 -1.34 41.60
N GLY A 114 -0.42 -0.73 40.63
CA GLY A 114 0.71 -1.37 39.97
C GLY A 114 1.90 -1.41 40.92
N GLY A 115 2.69 -2.47 40.86
CA GLY A 115 3.96 -2.56 41.56
C GLY A 115 5.07 -1.77 40.87
N GLU A 116 6.19 -1.66 41.55
CA GLU A 116 7.40 -0.99 41.08
C GLU A 116 8.47 -2.01 40.67
N ILE A 117 9.07 -1.83 39.50
CA ILE A 117 10.37 -2.46 39.21
C ILE A 117 11.45 -1.40 39.40
N HIS A 118 12.06 -1.38 40.59
CA HIS A 118 13.12 -0.45 40.94
C HIS A 118 14.46 -0.97 40.45
N TYR A 119 15.18 -0.16 39.68
CA TYR A 119 16.55 -0.43 39.28
C TYR A 119 17.49 0.43 40.13
N ASP A 120 18.34 -0.21 40.96
CA ASP A 120 19.33 0.46 41.80
C ASP A 120 20.26 1.36 40.97
N GLU A 121 20.87 2.39 41.58
CA GLU A 121 21.92 3.14 40.89
C GLU A 121 23.15 2.25 40.67
N GLY A 122 23.82 2.43 39.54
CA GLY A 122 24.93 1.58 39.23
C GLY A 122 25.68 1.99 37.99
N PHE A 123 26.85 1.39 37.83
CA PHE A 123 27.60 1.52 36.61
C PHE A 123 27.10 0.50 35.61
N ILE A 124 26.67 0.99 34.45
CA ILE A 124 26.47 0.17 33.28
C ILE A 124 27.74 0.25 32.44
N GLU A 125 28.27 -0.91 32.09
CA GLU A 125 29.31 -1.03 31.09
C GLU A 125 28.70 -1.63 29.84
N THR A 126 28.74 -0.86 28.75
CA THR A 126 28.36 -1.33 27.42
C THR A 126 29.62 -1.51 26.59
N SER A 127 29.61 -2.52 25.72
CA SER A 127 30.73 -2.76 24.81
C SER A 127 30.92 -1.55 23.87
N LYS A 128 32.16 -1.09 23.75
CA LYS A 128 32.55 -0.07 22.77
C LYS A 128 33.23 -0.73 21.57
N LEU A 129 32.81 -0.36 20.37
CA LEU A 129 33.35 -0.89 19.13
C LEU A 129 34.20 0.17 18.44
N VAL A 130 35.32 -0.27 17.84
CA VAL A 130 36.19 0.62 17.07
C VAL A 130 35.91 0.39 15.60
N THR A 131 35.47 1.41 14.88
CA THR A 131 35.31 1.34 13.42
C THR A 131 36.68 1.17 12.76
N ALA A 132 36.73 0.65 11.53
CA ALA A 132 37.98 0.56 10.75
C ALA A 132 38.67 1.92 10.54
N THR A 133 37.90 3.02 10.60
CA THR A 133 38.39 4.40 10.53
C THR A 133 38.97 4.92 11.86
N GLY A 134 38.83 4.16 12.95
CA GLY A 134 39.35 4.49 14.28
C GLY A 134 38.38 5.29 15.17
N ARG A 135 37.10 5.43 14.78
CA ARG A 135 36.06 6.03 15.62
C ARG A 135 35.58 5.01 16.63
N VAL A 136 35.33 5.44 17.86
CA VAL A 136 34.77 4.60 18.92
C VAL A 136 33.26 4.84 18.98
N LEU A 137 32.48 3.76 18.97
CA LEU A 137 31.01 3.77 19.03
C LEU A 137 30.53 2.91 20.21
N ASP A 138 29.40 3.29 20.80
CA ASP A 138 28.66 2.39 21.68
C ASP A 138 27.99 1.28 20.87
N VAL A 139 27.80 0.11 21.46
CA VAL A 139 27.03 -0.98 20.86
C VAL A 139 25.60 -0.59 20.49
N SER A 140 24.96 0.33 21.21
CA SER A 140 23.61 0.82 20.87
C SER A 140 23.59 1.66 19.60
N GLU A 141 24.72 2.25 19.21
CA GLU A 141 24.87 3.08 18.00
C GLU A 141 25.57 2.33 16.87
N ALA A 142 25.91 1.05 17.10
CA ALA A 142 26.74 0.27 16.21
C ALA A 142 25.93 -0.21 15.00
N ARG A 143 25.96 0.57 13.93
CA ARG A 143 25.25 0.21 12.70
C ARG A 143 25.86 -1.05 12.05
N PRO A 144 25.03 -1.93 11.46
CA PRO A 144 25.47 -3.17 10.83
C PRO A 144 26.26 -2.97 9.52
N ASP A 145 26.12 -1.81 8.88
CA ASP A 145 26.76 -1.43 7.61
C ASP A 145 28.17 -0.82 7.75
N LEU A 146 28.67 -0.67 8.98
CA LEU A 146 30.02 -0.16 9.26
C LEU A 146 31.01 -1.29 9.46
N LEU A 147 32.23 -1.18 8.92
CA LEU A 147 33.33 -2.09 9.25
C LEU A 147 33.93 -1.75 10.62
N TYR A 148 34.07 -2.76 11.48
CA TYR A 148 34.72 -2.64 12.79
C TYR A 148 36.07 -3.36 12.81
N ALA A 149 37.04 -2.80 13.53
CA ALA A 149 38.36 -3.39 13.76
C ALA A 149 38.38 -4.35 14.96
N GLY A 150 37.34 -4.31 15.81
CA GLY A 150 37.20 -5.12 17.02
C GLY A 150 36.58 -4.33 18.17
N LEU A 151 36.56 -4.93 19.35
CA LEU A 151 36.20 -4.24 20.58
C LEU A 151 37.31 -3.27 21.01
N TYR A 152 36.91 -2.14 21.58
CA TYR A 152 37.86 -1.17 22.11
C TYR A 152 38.73 -1.81 23.21
N GLY A 153 40.06 -1.62 23.14
CA GLY A 153 41.03 -2.21 24.07
C GLY A 153 41.68 -3.51 23.56
N ASN A 154 41.04 -4.22 22.63
CA ASN A 154 41.60 -5.39 21.97
C ASN A 154 41.22 -5.42 20.49
N PHE A 155 41.95 -4.67 19.67
CA PHE A 155 41.72 -4.63 18.22
C PHE A 155 43.04 -4.61 17.44
N THR A 156 42.97 -5.07 16.20
CA THR A 156 44.11 -5.10 15.29
C THR A 156 43.84 -4.14 14.14
N ARG A 157 44.79 -3.24 13.86
CA ARG A 157 44.72 -2.32 12.73
C ARG A 157 45.75 -2.73 11.69
N ASP A 158 45.27 -3.10 10.50
CA ASP A 158 46.13 -3.28 9.33
C ASP A 158 46.31 -1.93 8.62
N SER A 159 47.55 -1.58 8.30
CA SER A 159 47.87 -0.36 7.55
C SER A 159 48.41 -0.74 6.17
N PHE A 160 47.49 -0.84 5.20
CA PHE A 160 47.77 -1.26 3.82
C PHE A 160 48.92 -0.47 3.14
N LYS A 161 49.05 0.83 3.47
CA LYS A 161 50.11 1.71 2.95
C LYS A 161 51.52 1.35 3.46
N TRP A 162 51.62 0.74 4.64
CA TRP A 162 52.89 0.51 5.34
C TRP A 162 53.21 -0.98 5.55
N GLY A 163 52.30 -1.89 5.18
CA GLY A 163 52.47 -3.34 5.37
C GLY A 163 52.65 -3.74 6.84
N LEU A 164 52.08 -2.96 7.76
CA LEU A 164 52.23 -3.14 9.21
C LEU A 164 50.89 -3.54 9.83
N ILE A 165 50.89 -4.67 10.53
CA ILE A 165 49.81 -5.09 11.43
C ILE A 165 50.15 -4.56 12.82
N GLN A 166 49.34 -3.62 13.33
CA GLN A 166 49.49 -3.09 14.69
C GLN A 166 48.39 -3.67 15.58
N GLN A 167 48.78 -4.53 16.51
CA GLN A 167 47.88 -5.06 17.53
C GLN A 167 47.89 -4.14 18.75
N TRP A 168 46.71 -3.62 19.11
CA TRP A 168 46.52 -2.80 20.30
C TRP A 168 45.89 -3.66 21.38
N THR A 169 46.70 -4.04 22.37
CA THR A 169 46.25 -4.69 23.61
C THR A 169 46.46 -3.69 24.74
N GLY A 170 45.39 -3.00 25.11
CA GLY A 170 45.36 -2.07 26.24
C GLY A 170 44.30 -2.53 27.23
N GLY A 171 44.46 -2.21 28.51
CA GLY A 171 43.34 -2.36 29.45
C GLY A 171 42.16 -1.56 28.91
N ALA A 172 40.98 -2.18 28.82
CA ALA A 172 39.75 -1.48 28.47
C ALA A 172 39.70 -0.20 29.31
N GLY A 173 39.57 0.97 28.67
CA GLY A 173 39.27 2.19 29.40
C GLY A 173 38.02 1.93 30.25
N ASN A 174 37.93 2.51 31.45
CA ASN A 174 36.73 2.35 32.24
C ASN A 174 35.60 3.14 31.58
N PHE A 175 34.80 2.48 30.72
CA PHE A 175 33.66 3.07 30.00
C PHE A 175 32.34 2.93 30.74
N ALA A 176 32.41 2.43 31.97
CA ALA A 176 31.32 2.42 32.92
C ALA A 176 30.64 3.79 32.96
N SER A 177 29.45 3.89 32.39
CA SER A 177 28.58 5.04 32.56
C SER A 177 27.78 4.85 33.83
N PHE A 178 27.86 5.82 34.73
CA PHE A 178 26.97 5.84 35.89
C PHE A 178 25.55 6.10 35.41
N GLU A 179 24.65 5.17 35.69
CA GLU A 179 23.22 5.33 35.50
C GLU A 179 22.58 5.55 36.88
N PRO A 180 21.85 6.66 37.06
CA PRO A 180 21.12 6.87 38.29
C PRO A 180 20.03 5.81 38.44
N ALA A 181 19.66 5.51 39.68
CA ALA A 181 18.53 4.64 39.97
C ALA A 181 17.28 5.15 39.25
N TYR A 182 16.46 4.24 38.73
CA TYR A 182 15.18 4.58 38.15
C TYR A 182 14.17 3.48 38.41
N SER A 183 12.90 3.85 38.34
CA SER A 183 11.80 2.93 38.59
C SER A 183 10.94 2.80 37.35
N ASP A 184 10.57 1.57 36.99
CA ASP A 184 9.61 1.24 35.94
C ASP A 184 8.31 0.78 36.61
N PHE A 185 7.36 1.69 36.73
CA PHE A 185 6.10 1.43 37.41
C PHE A 185 5.14 0.68 36.49
N GLN A 186 4.44 -0.31 37.02
CA GLN A 186 3.58 -1.15 36.22
C GLN A 186 2.14 -0.63 36.17
N ALA A 187 1.37 -1.11 35.20
CA ALA A 187 -0.05 -0.79 35.10
C ALA A 187 -0.82 -1.32 36.32
N GLY A 188 -1.80 -0.53 36.75
CA GLY A 188 -2.75 -0.93 37.77
C GLY A 188 -3.80 -1.92 37.26
N GLY A 189 -4.59 -2.39 38.21
CA GLY A 189 -5.55 -3.46 38.06
C GLY A 189 -6.94 -3.01 37.59
N VAL A 190 -7.88 -3.95 37.64
CA VAL A 190 -9.26 -3.76 37.16
C VAL A 190 -10.26 -4.05 38.28
N LEU A 191 -11.18 -3.11 38.55
CA LEU A 191 -12.40 -3.35 39.30
C LEU A 191 -13.58 -3.44 38.35
N ALA A 192 -14.19 -4.61 38.25
CA ALA A 192 -15.39 -4.84 37.44
C ALA A 192 -16.62 -5.10 38.33
N VAL A 193 -17.70 -4.35 38.12
CA VAL A 193 -18.93 -4.45 38.92
C VAL A 193 -20.14 -4.58 38.00
N SER A 194 -20.92 -5.64 38.15
CA SER A 194 -22.13 -5.89 37.36
C SER A 194 -23.27 -6.44 38.23
N GLY A 195 -24.46 -5.85 38.09
CA GLY A 195 -25.69 -6.18 38.82
C GLY A 195 -26.90 -5.42 38.28
N SER A 196 -28.11 -5.93 38.50
CA SER A 196 -29.36 -5.20 38.23
C SER A 196 -29.58 -4.03 39.19
N THR A 197 -28.87 -4.01 40.32
CA THR A 197 -28.77 -2.89 41.26
C THR A 197 -27.34 -2.85 41.78
N ILE A 198 -26.71 -1.68 41.74
CA ILE A 198 -25.36 -1.45 42.28
C ILE A 198 -25.44 -0.24 43.20
N SER A 199 -25.03 -0.38 44.47
CA SER A 199 -25.10 0.71 45.45
C SER A 199 -23.82 0.77 46.28
N GLY A 200 -23.41 1.97 46.69
CA GLY A 200 -22.20 2.20 47.49
C GLY A 200 -20.88 2.18 46.71
N LEU A 201 -20.92 2.32 45.38
CA LEU A 201 -19.70 2.35 44.56
C LEU A 201 -18.87 3.64 44.80
N ASP A 202 -19.54 4.79 44.96
CA ASP A 202 -18.93 6.12 45.18
C ASP A 202 -18.23 6.27 46.54
N VAL A 203 -18.50 5.38 47.49
CA VAL A 203 -17.91 5.39 48.85
C VAL A 203 -16.76 4.40 49.01
N LEU A 204 -16.37 3.71 47.93
CA LEU A 204 -15.21 2.83 47.95
C LEU A 204 -13.91 3.64 48.04
N ASP A 205 -12.97 3.13 48.82
CA ASP A 205 -11.57 3.56 48.80
C ASP A 205 -10.83 2.65 47.83
N ILE A 206 -10.72 3.09 46.57
CA ILE A 206 -9.95 2.38 45.55
C ILE A 206 -8.57 3.03 45.52
N ILE A 207 -7.51 2.23 45.62
CA ILE A 207 -6.13 2.70 45.51
C ILE A 207 -5.55 2.16 44.22
N THR A 208 -5.14 3.07 43.34
CA THR A 208 -4.49 2.72 42.08
C THR A 208 -3.17 3.49 41.95
N GLU A 209 -2.27 3.27 42.93
CA GLU A 209 -0.95 3.90 42.92
C GLU A 209 -0.17 3.39 41.71
N THR A 210 -0.01 4.28 40.73
CA THR A 210 0.99 4.15 39.68
C THR A 210 1.76 5.44 39.64
N ARG A 211 3.08 5.33 39.72
CA ARG A 211 3.97 6.48 39.60
C ARG A 211 4.53 6.48 38.19
N ILE A 212 5.22 7.55 37.83
CA ILE A 212 5.78 7.69 36.49
C ILE A 212 7.29 7.65 36.62
N GLY A 213 7.89 6.72 35.88
CA GLY A 213 9.32 6.57 35.76
C GLY A 213 9.92 7.57 34.77
N ARG A 214 11.26 7.69 34.82
CA ARG A 214 12.04 8.53 33.91
C ARG A 214 11.72 8.32 32.43
N TYR A 215 11.41 7.09 32.05
CA TYR A 215 11.18 6.67 30.67
C TYR A 215 9.69 6.45 30.34
N GLN A 216 8.78 6.81 31.25
CA GLN A 216 7.34 6.54 31.14
C GLN A 216 6.51 7.83 31.00
N GLN A 217 7.13 8.97 30.67
CA GLN A 217 6.44 10.27 30.70
C GLN A 217 5.42 10.46 29.57
N HIS A 218 5.73 9.98 28.35
CA HIS A 218 4.84 10.08 27.19
C HIS A 218 3.85 8.92 27.07
N THR A 219 4.19 7.77 27.65
CA THR A 219 3.38 6.56 27.69
C THR A 219 3.31 6.03 29.13
N PRO A 220 2.63 6.76 30.04
CA PRO A 220 2.55 6.35 31.43
C PRO A 220 1.80 5.01 31.57
N PRO A 221 2.16 4.18 32.56
CA PRO A 221 1.37 3.00 32.89
C PRO A 221 -0.06 3.42 33.25
N GLY A 222 -1.05 2.70 32.72
CA GLY A 222 -2.44 2.95 33.05
C GLY A 222 -2.68 2.71 34.54
N ALA A 223 -3.21 3.70 35.24
CA ALA A 223 -3.25 3.69 36.69
C ALA A 223 -4.28 2.71 37.26
N GLY A 224 -5.35 2.39 36.53
CA GLY A 224 -6.31 1.35 36.87
C GLY A 224 -7.63 1.52 36.13
N THR A 225 -8.46 0.46 36.11
CA THR A 225 -9.73 0.44 35.36
C THR A 225 -10.92 0.21 36.28
N LEU A 226 -11.95 1.06 36.15
CA LEU A 226 -13.28 0.81 36.70
C LEU A 226 -14.22 0.43 35.55
N ALA A 227 -14.73 -0.80 35.57
CA ALA A 227 -15.72 -1.29 34.63
C ALA A 227 -17.07 -1.48 35.34
N VAL A 228 -18.08 -0.70 34.95
CA VAL A 228 -19.44 -0.79 35.48
C VAL A 228 -20.35 -1.36 34.40
N GLY A 229 -20.92 -2.53 34.69
CA GLY A 229 -21.66 -3.30 33.71
C GLY A 229 -20.77 -4.15 32.81
N ARG A 230 -21.42 -5.05 32.08
CA ARG A 230 -20.78 -6.00 31.17
C ARG A 230 -21.80 -6.56 30.18
N LYS A 231 -21.47 -6.51 28.89
CA LYS A 231 -22.21 -7.24 27.84
C LYS A 231 -22.21 -8.74 28.13
N SER A 232 -23.40 -9.30 28.28
CA SER A 232 -23.65 -10.72 28.49
C SER A 232 -24.89 -11.16 27.71
N THR A 233 -24.96 -12.44 27.35
CA THR A 233 -26.15 -13.02 26.72
C THR A 233 -26.87 -13.90 27.73
N VAL A 234 -28.09 -13.50 28.11
CA VAL A 234 -28.94 -14.22 29.05
C VAL A 234 -30.24 -14.55 28.35
N ASN A 235 -30.61 -15.84 28.28
CA ASN A 235 -31.80 -16.33 27.56
C ASN A 235 -31.90 -15.82 26.10
N PHE A 236 -30.78 -15.82 25.37
CA PHE A 236 -30.67 -15.29 23.99
C PHE A 236 -30.92 -13.78 23.83
N GLN A 237 -30.98 -13.04 24.94
CA GLN A 237 -31.09 -11.58 24.94
C GLN A 237 -29.82 -10.94 25.50
N THR A 238 -29.43 -9.80 24.93
CA THR A 238 -28.28 -9.04 25.39
C THR A 238 -28.62 -8.27 26.66
N SER A 239 -27.75 -8.33 27.67
CA SER A 239 -27.80 -7.49 28.86
C SER A 239 -26.44 -6.82 29.05
N PHE A 240 -26.44 -5.56 29.50
CA PHE A 240 -25.24 -4.79 29.83
C PHE A 240 -24.97 -4.76 31.33
N GLY A 241 -25.79 -5.43 32.14
CA GLY A 241 -25.42 -5.76 33.52
C GLY A 241 -25.19 -4.59 34.49
N ALA A 242 -25.77 -3.41 34.24
CA ALA A 242 -25.88 -2.31 35.21
C ALA A 242 -27.20 -1.54 34.99
N PRO A 243 -27.81 -0.93 36.02
CA PRO A 243 -28.91 0.02 35.84
C PRO A 243 -28.37 1.35 35.31
N SER A 244 -29.17 2.42 35.34
CA SER A 244 -28.71 3.76 34.94
C SER A 244 -27.44 4.18 35.70
N VAL A 245 -26.50 4.84 35.04
CA VAL A 245 -25.19 5.24 35.62
C VAL A 245 -24.98 6.74 35.44
N ARG A 246 -24.45 7.41 36.46
CA ARG A 246 -24.10 8.84 36.45
C ARG A 246 -22.61 9.03 36.74
N LEU A 247 -21.87 9.58 35.78
CA LEU A 247 -20.51 10.07 35.96
C LEU A 247 -20.53 11.60 36.06
N ILE A 248 -20.26 12.16 37.25
CA ILE A 248 -20.55 13.57 37.54
C ILE A 248 -19.51 14.22 38.45
N SER A 249 -19.33 15.54 38.34
CA SER A 249 -18.30 16.27 39.10
C SER A 249 -18.49 16.21 40.63
N SER A 250 -19.68 16.55 41.11
CA SER A 250 -19.97 16.57 42.55
C SER A 250 -21.47 16.45 42.82
N LEU A 251 -21.80 16.05 44.06
CA LEU A 251 -23.17 15.86 44.53
C LEU A 251 -23.35 16.48 45.90
N SER A 252 -24.54 17.06 46.14
CA SER A 252 -25.03 17.20 47.52
C SER A 252 -25.50 15.84 48.05
N GLU A 253 -25.45 15.66 49.37
CA GLU A 253 -25.90 14.43 50.03
C GLU A 253 -27.36 14.09 49.70
N GLN A 254 -28.22 15.10 49.55
CA GLN A 254 -29.60 14.90 49.13
C GLN A 254 -29.68 14.36 47.69
N GLN A 255 -28.91 14.91 46.76
CA GLN A 255 -28.89 14.43 45.37
C GLN A 255 -28.35 13.00 45.27
N ARG A 256 -27.30 12.67 46.04
CA ARG A 256 -26.78 11.29 46.13
C ARG A 256 -27.90 10.35 46.58
N GLN A 257 -28.58 10.66 47.68
CA GLN A 257 -29.68 9.85 48.18
C GLN A 257 -30.83 9.75 47.18
N ASP A 258 -31.16 10.83 46.48
CA ASP A 258 -32.23 10.84 45.47
C ASP A 258 -31.87 9.91 44.29
N TYR A 259 -30.64 9.97 43.78
CA TYR A 259 -30.17 9.11 42.68
C TYR A 259 -30.04 7.64 43.09
N GLU A 260 -29.46 7.37 44.25
CA GLU A 260 -29.36 5.99 44.77
C GLU A 260 -30.73 5.40 45.09
N SER A 261 -31.68 6.21 45.59
CA SER A 261 -33.08 5.80 45.81
C SER A 261 -33.82 5.53 44.49
N ALA A 262 -33.42 6.19 43.41
CA ALA A 262 -33.90 5.91 42.05
C ALA A 262 -33.26 4.64 41.45
N GLY A 263 -32.19 4.12 42.08
CA GLY A 263 -31.45 2.94 41.64
C GLY A 263 -30.30 3.23 40.69
N ASP A 264 -29.91 4.50 40.54
CA ASP A 264 -28.79 4.92 39.69
C ASP A 264 -27.45 4.58 40.36
N VAL A 265 -26.49 4.12 39.56
CA VAL A 265 -25.08 3.97 39.99
C VAL A 265 -24.40 5.33 39.88
N VAL A 266 -23.86 5.82 40.98
CA VAL A 266 -23.14 7.09 41.03
C VAL A 266 -21.63 6.84 40.98
N ILE A 267 -20.94 7.57 40.09
CA ILE A 267 -19.49 7.66 39.97
C ILE A 267 -19.13 9.15 40.00
N THR A 268 -18.46 9.63 41.04
CA THR A 268 -18.04 11.04 41.10
C THR A 268 -16.65 11.27 40.51
N GLU A 269 -16.37 12.51 40.08
CA GLU A 269 -15.01 12.98 39.77
C GLU A 269 -14.06 12.74 40.93
N ASP A 270 -14.51 12.97 42.17
CA ASP A 270 -13.73 12.71 43.38
C ASP A 270 -13.33 11.24 43.46
N LEU A 271 -14.24 10.28 43.21
CA LEU A 271 -13.88 8.86 43.16
C LEU A 271 -12.79 8.60 42.11
N VAL A 272 -12.96 9.09 40.88
CA VAL A 272 -11.98 8.86 39.80
C VAL A 272 -10.62 9.45 40.16
N ASN A 273 -10.59 10.71 40.62
CA ASN A 273 -9.38 11.46 40.93
C ASN A 273 -8.67 10.93 42.19
N ARG A 274 -9.40 10.69 43.28
CA ARG A 274 -8.81 10.18 44.53
C ARG A 274 -8.32 8.74 44.39
N SER A 275 -8.94 7.97 43.49
CA SER A 275 -8.53 6.60 43.21
C SER A 275 -7.37 6.54 42.21
N GLY A 276 -7.19 7.57 41.39
CA GLY A 276 -6.21 7.61 40.32
C GLY A 276 -6.62 6.82 39.07
N LEU A 277 -7.89 6.52 38.85
CA LEU A 277 -8.33 5.65 37.74
C LEU A 277 -8.02 6.29 36.37
N SER A 278 -7.39 5.52 35.48
CA SER A 278 -7.14 5.94 34.08
C SER A 278 -8.20 5.46 33.10
N PHE A 279 -9.03 4.49 33.47
CA PHE A 279 -10.08 3.97 32.60
C PHE A 279 -11.41 3.84 33.35
N VAL A 280 -12.47 4.36 32.75
CA VAL A 280 -13.86 4.22 33.23
C VAL A 280 -14.70 3.69 32.07
N ASP A 281 -15.02 2.40 32.08
CA ASP A 281 -15.88 1.75 31.09
C ASP A 281 -17.27 1.50 31.68
N ILE A 282 -18.31 2.06 31.06
CA ILE A 282 -19.68 2.04 31.57
C ILE A 282 -20.56 1.40 30.51
N GLN A 283 -21.24 0.32 30.87
CA GLN A 283 -22.24 -0.34 30.05
C GLN A 283 -23.54 -0.46 30.84
N SER A 284 -24.65 0.04 30.31
CA SER A 284 -25.90 0.15 31.06
C SER A 284 -27.10 -0.42 30.31
N ASN A 285 -28.01 -1.05 31.06
CA ASN A 285 -29.35 -1.42 30.61
C ASN A 285 -30.36 -0.25 30.72
N GLY A 286 -29.99 0.81 31.43
CA GLY A 286 -30.74 2.06 31.59
C GLY A 286 -30.08 3.21 30.83
N GLU A 287 -30.11 4.40 31.41
CA GLU A 287 -29.49 5.60 30.84
C GLU A 287 -28.08 5.83 31.41
N ILE A 288 -27.19 6.44 30.62
CA ILE A 288 -25.91 6.98 31.12
C ILE A 288 -25.99 8.51 31.13
N TYR A 289 -25.57 9.12 32.23
CA TYR A 289 -25.43 10.58 32.34
C TYR A 289 -23.96 10.91 32.58
N ILE A 290 -23.38 11.77 31.74
CA ILE A 290 -22.00 12.24 31.87
C ILE A 290 -22.04 13.75 32.05
N GLY A 291 -21.56 14.20 33.20
CA GLY A 291 -21.66 15.57 33.66
C GLY A 291 -23.10 16.03 33.90
N HIS A 292 -23.24 17.30 34.24
CA HIS A 292 -24.53 17.99 34.38
C HIS A 292 -24.39 19.47 34.00
N ALA A 293 -25.50 20.15 33.71
CA ALA A 293 -25.49 21.56 33.33
C ALA A 293 -24.74 22.42 34.37
N GLY A 294 -23.83 23.26 33.89
CA GLY A 294 -23.00 24.15 34.72
C GLY A 294 -21.84 23.49 35.47
N SER A 295 -21.60 22.19 35.32
CA SER A 295 -20.44 21.50 35.91
C SER A 295 -19.23 21.42 34.99
N SER A 296 -18.06 21.14 35.58
CA SER A 296 -16.84 20.75 34.88
C SER A 296 -16.35 19.45 35.50
N LEU A 297 -16.44 18.36 34.75
CA LEU A 297 -15.90 17.04 35.06
C LEU A 297 -14.42 17.02 34.63
N ASN A 298 -13.50 17.17 35.58
CA ASN A 298 -12.06 17.22 35.30
C ASN A 298 -11.42 15.88 35.69
N LEU A 299 -11.10 15.09 34.66
CA LEU A 299 -10.53 13.77 34.82
C LEU A 299 -8.98 13.84 34.73
N PRO A 300 -8.27 12.83 35.25
CA PRO A 300 -6.82 12.77 35.16
C PRO A 300 -6.33 12.76 33.71
N ASP A 301 -5.06 13.15 33.51
CA ASP A 301 -4.39 13.07 32.20
C ASP A 301 -4.42 11.62 31.66
N PHE A 302 -4.58 11.46 30.34
CA PHE A 302 -4.71 10.17 29.64
C PHE A 302 -5.91 9.31 30.04
N THR A 303 -6.90 9.86 30.76
CA THR A 303 -8.11 9.12 31.13
C THR A 303 -8.91 8.71 29.91
N ARG A 304 -9.40 7.47 29.90
CA ARG A 304 -10.36 6.99 28.90
C ARG A 304 -11.72 6.74 29.53
N VAL A 305 -12.75 7.31 28.93
CA VAL A 305 -14.15 7.12 29.32
C VAL A 305 -14.89 6.45 28.17
N GLY A 306 -15.38 5.24 28.41
CA GLY A 306 -16.25 4.51 27.48
C GLY A 306 -17.66 4.42 28.04
N ALA A 307 -18.67 4.72 27.22
CA ALA A 307 -20.07 4.68 27.60
C ALA A 307 -20.91 3.95 26.54
N LYS A 308 -21.60 2.87 26.94
CA LYS A 308 -22.50 2.10 26.09
C LYS A 308 -23.86 1.93 26.74
N ALA A 309 -24.89 2.57 26.18
CA ALA A 309 -26.26 2.45 26.65
C ALA A 309 -27.27 2.74 25.54
N LYS A 310 -28.54 2.47 25.82
CA LYS A 310 -29.64 2.88 24.94
C LYS A 310 -29.72 4.40 24.83
N ARG A 311 -29.57 5.11 25.94
CA ARG A 311 -29.62 6.58 26.01
C ARG A 311 -28.42 7.11 26.79
N ILE A 312 -27.68 8.04 26.19
CA ILE A 312 -26.52 8.69 26.80
C ILE A 312 -26.78 10.20 26.80
N ASN A 313 -26.71 10.82 27.98
CA ASN A 313 -26.95 12.25 28.17
C ASN A 313 -25.64 12.92 28.58
N LEU A 314 -25.13 13.87 27.80
CA LEU A 314 -23.90 14.61 28.04
C LEU A 314 -24.20 16.08 28.35
N ALA A 315 -23.66 16.61 29.44
CA ALA A 315 -23.89 17.99 29.85
C ALA A 315 -22.71 18.60 30.60
N GLY A 316 -22.56 19.93 30.52
CA GLY A 316 -21.46 20.64 31.15
C GLY A 316 -20.13 20.45 30.40
N LYS A 317 -19.01 20.62 31.10
CA LYS A 317 -17.67 20.47 30.54
C LYS A 317 -17.07 19.14 30.96
N VAL A 318 -16.40 18.45 30.05
CA VAL A 318 -15.66 17.21 30.29
C VAL A 318 -14.23 17.45 29.80
N TYR A 319 -13.26 17.37 30.71
CA TYR A 319 -11.86 17.66 30.46
C TYR A 319 -11.03 16.40 30.76
N LEU A 320 -10.37 15.85 29.75
CA LEU A 320 -9.57 14.61 29.83
C LEU A 320 -8.33 14.69 28.90
N PRO A 321 -7.28 15.41 29.31
CA PRO A 321 -6.16 15.76 28.43
C PRO A 321 -5.41 14.56 27.84
N GLY A 322 -5.22 14.53 26.52
CA GLY A 322 -4.61 13.40 25.80
C GLY A 322 -5.36 12.07 25.97
N GLY A 323 -6.59 12.13 26.48
CA GLY A 323 -7.41 10.97 26.81
C GLY A 323 -8.33 10.50 25.69
N GLU A 324 -9.28 9.62 26.01
CA GLU A 324 -10.27 9.14 25.05
C GLU A 324 -11.68 9.29 25.62
N PHE A 325 -12.60 9.82 24.84
CA PHE A 325 -14.01 9.84 25.16
C PHE A 325 -14.80 9.08 24.09
N SER A 326 -15.40 7.95 24.44
CA SER A 326 -16.25 7.18 23.53
C SER A 326 -17.66 6.99 24.10
N ALA A 327 -18.66 7.28 23.28
CA ALA A 327 -20.07 7.06 23.59
C ALA A 327 -20.75 6.33 22.43
N THR A 328 -21.28 5.14 22.69
CA THR A 328 -21.89 4.27 21.68
C THR A 328 -23.31 3.90 22.07
N VAL A 329 -24.28 4.18 21.20
CA VAL A 329 -25.67 3.76 21.39
C VAL A 329 -25.78 2.26 21.14
N VAL A 330 -26.32 1.55 22.13
CA VAL A 330 -26.57 0.09 22.07
C VAL A 330 -27.94 -0.23 22.65
N ARG A 331 -28.60 -1.29 22.18
CA ARG A 331 -29.92 -1.71 22.69
C ARG A 331 -29.82 -2.96 23.57
N PRO A 332 -30.24 -2.90 24.85
CA PRO A 332 -30.45 -4.11 25.63
C PRO A 332 -31.62 -4.91 25.06
N GLY A 333 -31.66 -6.22 25.36
CA GLY A 333 -32.82 -7.04 25.03
C GLY A 333 -34.07 -6.57 25.81
N PRO A 334 -35.29 -6.77 25.28
CA PRO A 334 -36.52 -6.24 25.88
C PRO A 334 -36.76 -6.59 27.35
N ALA A 335 -36.25 -7.73 27.85
CA ALA A 335 -36.40 -8.10 29.26
C ALA A 335 -35.44 -7.33 30.20
N PHE A 336 -34.43 -6.69 29.64
CA PHE A 336 -33.41 -5.95 30.38
C PHE A 336 -33.49 -4.44 30.14
N ASP A 337 -34.19 -3.96 29.11
CA ASP A 337 -34.35 -2.52 28.83
C ASP A 337 -35.07 -1.80 29.99
N GLN A 338 -34.33 -0.98 30.73
CA GLN A 338 -34.86 -0.19 31.85
C GLN A 338 -35.39 1.18 31.42
N ALA A 339 -35.17 1.56 30.16
CA ALA A 339 -35.65 2.82 29.59
C ALA A 339 -36.49 2.55 28.32
N PRO A 340 -37.51 1.66 28.35
CA PRO A 340 -38.20 1.19 27.15
C PRO A 340 -38.89 2.31 26.37
N ASP A 341 -39.39 3.33 27.08
CA ASP A 341 -40.14 4.45 26.51
C ASP A 341 -39.25 5.58 25.96
N LEU A 342 -37.93 5.54 26.22
CA LEU A 342 -37.00 6.53 25.69
C LEU A 342 -36.48 6.13 24.31
N GLU A 343 -36.29 7.13 23.47
CA GLU A 343 -35.64 6.97 22.18
C GLU A 343 -34.14 6.71 22.37
N ALA A 344 -33.62 5.71 21.65
CA ALA A 344 -32.19 5.39 21.71
C ALA A 344 -31.38 6.53 21.08
N GLY A 345 -30.28 6.95 21.72
CA GLY A 345 -29.53 8.09 21.21
C GLY A 345 -28.56 8.73 22.19
N ILE A 346 -27.81 9.70 21.68
CA ILE A 346 -26.93 10.58 22.44
C ILE A 346 -27.56 11.98 22.47
N VAL A 347 -27.68 12.56 23.67
CA VAL A 347 -28.19 13.92 23.87
C VAL A 347 -27.08 14.82 24.37
N LEU A 348 -26.78 15.86 23.62
CA LEU A 348 -25.87 16.93 23.97
C LEU A 348 -26.68 18.10 24.54
N ALA A 349 -26.53 18.37 25.84
CA ALA A 349 -27.16 19.52 26.47
C ALA A 349 -26.53 20.85 26.00
N ASP A 350 -27.22 21.97 26.22
CA ASP A 350 -26.68 23.28 25.86
C ASP A 350 -25.36 23.59 26.59
N GLY A 351 -24.40 24.13 25.84
CA GLY A 351 -23.09 24.53 26.33
C GLY A 351 -22.17 23.36 26.66
N VAL A 352 -22.44 22.16 26.11
CA VAL A 352 -21.57 21.00 26.32
C VAL A 352 -20.18 21.26 25.74
N SER A 353 -19.14 20.85 26.46
CA SER A 353 -17.75 20.95 25.97
C SER A 353 -17.00 19.68 26.32
N VAL A 354 -16.43 19.00 25.33
CA VAL A 354 -15.50 17.89 25.55
C VAL A 354 -14.12 18.31 25.06
N ASP A 355 -13.14 18.27 25.96
CA ASP A 355 -11.78 18.73 25.70
C ASP A 355 -10.79 17.61 26.01
N VAL A 356 -10.18 17.09 24.95
CA VAL A 356 -9.12 16.07 24.97
C VAL A 356 -7.77 16.66 24.57
N SER A 357 -7.65 17.99 24.52
CA SER A 357 -6.43 18.67 24.07
C SER A 357 -5.21 18.26 24.89
N GLY A 358 -4.06 18.24 24.25
CA GLY A 358 -2.78 18.10 24.92
C GLY A 358 -2.47 19.30 25.81
N ARG A 359 -1.57 19.11 26.77
CA ARG A 359 -1.15 20.13 27.75
C ARG A 359 0.20 20.72 27.40
N TRP A 360 0.38 21.98 27.80
CA TRP A 360 1.68 22.64 27.79
C TRP A 360 2.46 22.32 29.05
N PHE A 361 3.74 22.00 28.86
CA PHE A 361 4.70 21.75 29.93
C PHE A 361 5.94 22.62 29.74
N ASN A 362 6.31 23.39 30.77
CA ASN A 362 7.51 24.23 30.72
C ASN A 362 8.41 24.00 31.94
N ASP A 363 9.44 23.16 31.74
CA ASP A 363 10.38 22.81 32.80
C ASP A 363 11.34 23.95 33.16
N LEU A 364 11.46 24.99 32.33
CA LEU A 364 12.24 26.19 32.66
C LEU A 364 11.52 27.10 33.66
N SER A 365 10.19 27.08 33.66
CA SER A 365 9.34 27.92 34.52
C SER A 365 9.01 27.28 35.88
N SER A 366 9.17 25.96 36.01
CA SER A 366 8.80 25.20 37.20
C SER A 366 9.93 25.13 38.24
N VAL A 367 9.60 25.16 39.54
CA VAL A 367 10.55 24.83 40.61
C VAL A 367 10.78 23.33 40.56
N VAL A 368 12.03 22.92 40.33
CA VAL A 368 12.48 21.52 40.17
C VAL A 368 11.73 20.55 41.10
N SER A 369 10.72 19.88 40.54
CA SER A 369 10.14 18.66 41.10
C SER A 369 11.13 17.53 40.82
N SER A 370 11.57 16.81 41.85
CA SER A 370 12.37 15.59 41.68
C SER A 370 11.56 14.38 41.20
N GLN A 371 10.24 14.53 40.99
CA GLN A 371 9.36 13.48 40.49
C GLN A 371 9.05 13.70 39.00
N PHE A 372 9.15 12.61 38.21
CA PHE A 372 8.69 12.58 36.82
C PHE A 372 7.16 12.66 36.76
N ARG A 373 6.64 13.23 35.68
CA ARG A 373 5.21 13.42 35.46
C ARG A 373 4.78 12.94 34.08
N ALA A 374 3.49 12.68 33.93
CA ALA A 374 2.84 12.42 32.65
C ALA A 374 2.94 13.66 31.77
N LEU A 375 3.19 13.45 30.48
CA LEU A 375 3.29 14.49 29.47
C LEU A 375 2.27 14.20 28.35
N PRO A 376 0.96 14.43 28.57
CA PRO A 376 -0.06 14.40 27.52
C PRO A 376 0.12 15.58 26.56
N VAL A 377 1.18 15.55 25.75
CA VAL A 377 1.47 16.60 24.78
C VAL A 377 0.61 16.47 23.53
N HIS A 378 0.27 15.25 23.11
CA HIS A 378 -0.65 15.02 22.00
C HIS A 378 -2.11 15.12 22.48
N ALA A 379 -3.00 15.57 21.60
CA ALA A 379 -4.43 15.51 21.85
C ALA A 379 -4.97 14.08 21.76
N GLY A 380 -6.12 13.89 22.38
CA GLY A 380 -6.82 12.62 22.45
C GLY A 380 -7.87 12.41 21.35
N VAL A 381 -8.78 11.48 21.60
CA VAL A 381 -9.82 11.06 20.64
C VAL A 381 -11.22 11.21 21.24
N ILE A 382 -12.16 11.67 20.42
CA ILE A 382 -13.58 11.75 20.76
C ILE A 382 -14.36 10.93 19.74
N GLN A 383 -15.13 9.94 20.21
CA GLN A 383 -15.96 9.09 19.37
C GLN A 383 -17.41 9.08 19.86
N LEU A 384 -18.34 9.49 19.02
CA LEU A 384 -19.78 9.41 19.27
C LEU A 384 -20.41 8.56 18.16
N GLY A 385 -21.13 7.50 18.51
CA GLY A 385 -21.77 6.70 17.48
C GLY A 385 -22.84 5.74 17.95
N ALA A 386 -23.28 4.86 17.05
CA ALA A 386 -24.37 3.95 17.30
C ALA A 386 -24.17 2.58 16.61
N ASP A 387 -24.17 1.49 17.39
CA ASP A 387 -24.15 0.11 16.87
C ASP A 387 -25.56 -0.37 16.44
N THR A 388 -26.55 0.53 16.44
CA THR A 388 -27.97 0.27 16.22
C THR A 388 -28.69 1.58 15.95
N SER A 389 -29.93 1.53 15.48
CA SER A 389 -30.81 2.69 15.34
C SER A 389 -30.87 3.56 16.58
N GLY A 390 -30.42 4.80 16.43
CA GLY A 390 -30.40 5.83 17.46
C GLY A 390 -30.25 7.23 16.87
N VAL A 391 -30.50 8.23 17.71
CA VAL A 391 -30.48 9.64 17.33
C VAL A 391 -29.33 10.40 17.99
N LEU A 392 -28.75 11.38 17.30
CA LEU A 392 -27.85 12.37 17.90
C LEU A 392 -28.58 13.70 18.00
N VAL A 393 -28.85 14.15 19.22
CA VAL A 393 -29.63 15.37 19.47
C VAL A 393 -28.78 16.39 20.21
N THR A 394 -28.61 17.58 19.64
CA THR A 394 -27.99 18.73 20.31
C THR A 394 -29.04 19.74 20.73
N GLN A 395 -28.93 20.32 21.93
CA GLN A 395 -29.88 21.35 22.36
C GLN A 395 -29.68 22.67 21.61
N ASP A 396 -28.55 23.36 21.85
CA ASP A 396 -28.23 24.65 21.23
C ASP A 396 -26.73 24.74 20.84
N THR A 397 -25.80 24.50 21.77
CA THR A 397 -24.36 24.61 21.48
C THR A 397 -23.52 23.44 21.99
N ALA A 398 -22.52 23.03 21.20
CA ALA A 398 -21.51 22.05 21.57
C ALA A 398 -20.09 22.51 21.21
N LYS A 399 -19.09 22.14 22.01
CA LYS A 399 -17.66 22.38 21.73
C LYS A 399 -16.84 21.09 21.85
N PHE A 400 -16.00 20.83 20.86
CA PHE A 400 -15.01 19.75 20.89
C PHE A 400 -13.60 20.35 20.70
N SER A 401 -12.68 20.10 21.63
CA SER A 401 -11.31 20.63 21.59
C SER A 401 -10.30 19.48 21.53
N LEU A 402 -9.49 19.48 20.47
CA LEU A 402 -8.60 18.41 20.03
C LEU A 402 -7.19 18.97 19.75
N ASN A 403 -6.79 20.05 20.43
CA ASN A 403 -5.55 20.76 20.12
C ASN A 403 -4.33 20.05 20.71
N GLY A 404 -3.24 19.99 19.95
CA GLY A 404 -1.94 19.60 20.46
C GLY A 404 -1.47 20.54 21.58
N GLY A 405 -0.83 19.95 22.58
CA GLY A 405 -0.09 20.65 23.62
C GLY A 405 1.38 20.82 23.23
N GLY A 406 2.26 20.79 24.22
CA GLY A 406 3.70 20.84 23.96
C GLY A 406 4.53 20.72 25.23
N TRP A 407 5.82 20.53 25.05
CA TRP A 407 6.78 20.41 26.14
C TRP A 407 8.08 21.13 25.80
N LEU A 408 8.48 22.04 26.68
CA LEU A 408 9.80 22.65 26.70
C LEU A 408 10.60 22.06 27.85
N ASP A 409 11.63 21.30 27.50
CA ASP A 409 12.49 20.64 28.48
C ASP A 409 13.51 21.61 29.10
N GLN A 410 14.25 21.13 30.11
CA GLN A 410 15.30 21.92 30.78
C GLN A 410 16.48 22.28 29.86
N SER A 411 16.62 21.59 28.72
CA SER A 411 17.64 21.82 27.70
C SER A 411 17.20 22.85 26.65
N SER A 412 16.00 23.42 26.78
CA SER A 412 15.35 24.31 25.79
C SER A 412 14.97 23.60 24.48
N THR A 413 14.75 22.28 24.52
CA THR A 413 14.20 21.50 23.42
C THR A 413 12.68 21.60 23.45
N LEU A 414 12.09 22.06 22.34
CA LEU A 414 10.65 22.19 22.18
C LEU A 414 10.08 20.98 21.42
N LEU A 415 9.05 20.36 21.98
CA LEU A 415 8.18 19.40 21.30
C LEU A 415 6.77 19.99 21.26
N LEU A 416 6.19 20.13 20.08
CA LEU A 416 4.77 20.45 19.90
C LEU A 416 4.00 19.14 19.66
N GLY A 417 2.87 18.98 20.34
CA GLY A 417 2.04 17.79 20.18
C GLY A 417 1.14 17.85 18.95
N ASP A 418 0.71 16.68 18.52
CA ASP A 418 -0.23 16.53 17.39
C ASP A 418 -1.67 16.79 17.84
N ALA A 419 -2.50 17.17 16.88
CA ALA A 419 -3.94 17.30 17.09
C ALA A 419 -4.66 15.94 17.13
N GLY A 420 -5.87 15.96 17.67
CA GLY A 420 -6.66 14.78 17.98
C GLY A 420 -7.65 14.41 16.88
N SER A 421 -8.48 13.40 17.16
CA SER A 421 -9.50 12.90 16.24
C SER A 421 -10.91 13.06 16.80
N LEU A 422 -11.86 13.46 15.94
CA LEU A 422 -13.30 13.45 16.20
C LEU A 422 -14.00 12.53 15.21
N VAL A 423 -14.65 11.50 15.74
CA VAL A 423 -15.42 10.52 14.98
C VAL A 423 -16.89 10.59 15.38
N ILE A 424 -17.76 10.86 14.42
CA ILE A 424 -19.22 10.83 14.56
C ILE A 424 -19.77 9.75 13.62
N ASP A 425 -20.34 8.68 14.16
CA ASP A 425 -20.87 7.56 13.37
C ASP A 425 -22.30 7.20 13.78
N PHE A 426 -23.26 7.82 13.09
CA PHE A 426 -24.70 7.54 13.20
C PHE A 426 -25.25 7.03 11.86
N GLY A 427 -24.42 6.30 11.10
CA GLY A 427 -24.66 5.85 9.71
C GLY A 427 -25.65 4.70 9.53
N GLU A 428 -25.26 3.62 8.82
CA GLU A 428 -26.14 2.55 8.27
C GLU A 428 -27.27 2.04 9.18
N ASP A 429 -27.05 2.04 10.50
CA ASP A 429 -28.05 1.65 11.48
C ASP A 429 -28.76 2.84 12.16
N GLY A 430 -28.15 4.04 12.22
CA GLY A 430 -28.63 5.25 12.89
C GLY A 430 -29.87 5.88 12.23
N SER A 431 -30.70 6.56 13.03
CA SER A 431 -32.05 6.97 12.61
C SER A 431 -32.19 8.43 12.22
N SER A 432 -31.55 9.34 12.95
CA SER A 432 -31.55 10.78 12.64
C SER A 432 -30.50 11.55 13.44
N VAL A 433 -30.21 12.76 12.96
CA VAL A 433 -29.46 13.79 13.68
C VAL A 433 -30.38 15.00 13.81
N GLY A 434 -30.27 15.77 14.88
CA GLY A 434 -31.21 16.89 15.05
C GLY A 434 -30.87 17.85 16.18
N ALA A 435 -31.62 18.94 16.22
CA ALA A 435 -31.53 19.95 17.26
C ALA A 435 -32.87 20.14 17.98
N VAL A 436 -32.85 20.23 19.32
CA VAL A 436 -34.09 20.35 20.12
C VAL A 436 -34.89 21.59 19.75
N ASN A 437 -34.20 22.70 19.48
CA ASN A 437 -34.81 23.97 19.08
C ASN A 437 -34.81 24.18 17.55
N GLY A 438 -34.52 23.14 16.76
CA GLY A 438 -34.43 23.18 15.29
C GLY A 438 -33.11 23.73 14.74
N GLN A 439 -32.25 24.31 15.57
CA GLN A 439 -30.90 24.76 15.23
C GLN A 439 -29.91 24.50 16.37
N ALA A 440 -28.69 24.07 16.05
CA ALA A 440 -27.57 24.04 17.00
C ALA A 440 -26.23 24.34 16.32
N GLU A 441 -25.28 24.91 17.08
CA GLU A 441 -23.93 25.24 16.60
C GLU A 441 -22.86 24.38 17.26
N TRP A 442 -21.92 23.88 16.46
CA TRP A 442 -20.76 23.13 16.93
C TRP A 442 -19.47 23.93 16.69
N ARG A 443 -18.63 24.03 17.73
CA ARG A 443 -17.30 24.63 17.64
C ARG A 443 -16.23 23.54 17.78
N LEU A 444 -15.33 23.48 16.82
CA LEU A 444 -14.22 22.54 16.78
C LEU A 444 -12.90 23.30 16.93
N ASP A 445 -11.84 22.66 17.39
CA ASP A 445 -10.47 23.17 17.34
C ASP A 445 -9.52 21.96 17.33
N ALA A 446 -8.66 21.81 16.32
CA ALA A 446 -7.75 20.67 16.17
C ALA A 446 -6.37 21.10 15.64
N PHE A 447 -5.77 22.12 16.27
CA PHE A 447 -4.43 22.61 15.90
C PHE A 447 -3.35 21.77 16.55
N GLY A 448 -2.46 21.16 15.76
CA GLY A 448 -1.26 20.45 16.25
C GLY A 448 0.02 21.13 15.81
N GLY A 449 1.17 20.58 16.17
CA GLY A 449 2.49 20.93 15.63
C GLY A 449 2.65 20.39 14.21
N ASP A 450 3.30 19.24 14.07
CA ASP A 450 3.49 18.60 12.76
C ASP A 450 2.29 17.76 12.32
N GLY A 451 1.61 17.02 13.20
CA GLY A 451 0.39 16.26 12.89
C GLY A 451 -0.91 17.05 13.09
N GLY A 452 -1.81 17.02 12.09
CA GLY A 452 -3.09 17.72 12.11
C GLY A 452 -4.25 16.87 12.64
N GLY A 453 -5.40 17.52 12.81
CA GLY A 453 -6.59 16.84 13.31
C GLY A 453 -7.21 15.90 12.28
N GLN A 454 -7.93 14.89 12.75
CA GLN A 454 -8.78 14.03 11.93
C GLN A 454 -10.27 14.27 12.25
N LEU A 455 -11.10 14.40 11.22
CA LEU A 455 -12.54 14.56 11.35
C LEU A 455 -13.26 13.53 10.46
N ASP A 456 -13.96 12.59 11.09
CA ASP A 456 -14.75 11.58 10.40
C ASP A 456 -16.21 11.69 10.81
N ILE A 457 -17.09 12.03 9.86
CA ILE A 457 -18.52 12.21 10.11
C ILE A 457 -19.30 11.32 9.16
N THR A 458 -20.05 10.36 9.71
CA THR A 458 -21.05 9.57 9.00
C THR A 458 -22.42 9.80 9.65
N VAL A 459 -23.33 10.43 8.93
CA VAL A 459 -24.65 10.83 9.44
C VAL A 459 -25.74 10.65 8.37
N PRO A 460 -27.03 10.49 8.75
CA PRO A 460 -28.11 10.32 7.78
C PRO A 460 -28.28 11.50 6.81
N GLY A 461 -28.23 12.73 7.30
CA GLY A 461 -28.37 13.95 6.50
C GLY A 461 -27.17 14.89 6.65
N LEU A 462 -26.58 15.28 5.52
CA LEU A 462 -25.40 16.14 5.44
C LEU A 462 -25.55 17.15 4.29
N VAL A 463 -25.39 18.43 4.59
CA VAL A 463 -25.52 19.55 3.65
C VAL A 463 -24.29 20.43 3.73
N VAL A 464 -23.76 20.85 2.58
CA VAL A 464 -22.71 21.89 2.53
C VAL A 464 -23.34 23.23 2.21
N ASP A 465 -23.18 24.23 3.09
CA ASP A 465 -23.74 25.57 2.92
C ASP A 465 -22.66 26.64 3.12
N ALA A 466 -22.28 27.31 2.04
CA ALA A 466 -21.28 28.40 2.06
C ALA A 466 -21.78 29.70 2.73
N GLY A 467 -23.07 29.78 3.08
CA GLY A 467 -23.66 30.90 3.82
C GLY A 467 -23.79 30.66 5.33
N ALA A 468 -23.33 29.51 5.83
CA ALA A 468 -23.32 29.21 7.26
C ALA A 468 -22.29 30.08 8.02
N ALA A 469 -22.41 30.13 9.35
CA ALA A 469 -21.60 31.01 10.20
C ALA A 469 -20.69 30.26 11.19
N SER A 470 -20.72 28.92 11.17
CA SER A 470 -19.99 28.03 12.08
C SER A 470 -19.52 26.80 11.30
N GLY A 471 -18.31 26.29 11.58
CA GLY A 471 -17.72 25.15 10.87
C GLY A 471 -18.67 23.96 10.72
N ILE A 472 -19.42 23.62 11.78
CA ILE A 472 -20.52 22.66 11.76
C ILE A 472 -21.74 23.25 12.50
N SER A 473 -22.92 23.04 11.94
CA SER A 473 -24.19 23.30 12.61
C SER A 473 -25.19 22.18 12.34
N LEU A 474 -26.26 22.10 13.12
CA LEU A 474 -27.39 21.20 12.90
C LEU A 474 -28.61 22.03 12.54
N ARG A 475 -29.27 21.71 11.43
CA ARG A 475 -30.49 22.41 10.99
C ARG A 475 -31.37 21.46 10.19
N ASP A 476 -32.67 21.50 10.45
CA ASP A 476 -33.67 20.71 9.72
C ASP A 476 -33.30 19.21 9.65
N ASP A 477 -32.83 18.65 10.79
CA ASP A 477 -32.38 17.26 10.94
C ASP A 477 -31.16 16.83 10.09
N SER A 478 -30.35 17.79 9.65
CA SER A 478 -29.10 17.57 8.91
C SER A 478 -27.90 18.26 9.55
N PHE A 479 -26.71 17.68 9.38
CA PHE A 479 -25.44 18.39 9.60
C PHE A 479 -25.22 19.39 8.45
N VAL A 480 -25.04 20.65 8.78
CA VAL A 480 -24.70 21.71 7.83
C VAL A 480 -23.22 22.07 8.03
N VAL A 481 -22.41 21.82 7.00
CA VAL A 481 -20.97 22.06 6.97
C VAL A 481 -20.67 23.38 6.27
N ASP A 482 -19.93 24.24 6.96
CA ASP A 482 -19.42 25.50 6.41
C ASP A 482 -18.02 25.32 5.81
N PRO A 483 -17.68 25.97 4.68
CA PRO A 483 -16.36 25.85 4.06
C PRO A 483 -15.18 26.27 4.95
N SER A 484 -15.39 27.09 6.00
CA SER A 484 -14.33 27.40 6.97
C SER A 484 -13.80 26.15 7.67
N LEU A 485 -14.58 25.06 7.74
CA LEU A 485 -14.16 23.76 8.27
C LEU A 485 -12.83 23.27 7.67
N PHE A 486 -12.65 23.53 6.37
CA PHE A 486 -11.50 23.08 5.57
C PHE A 486 -10.23 23.92 5.78
N THR A 487 -10.31 25.04 6.49
CA THR A 487 -9.20 26.02 6.58
C THR A 487 -8.86 26.47 8.00
N ASP A 488 -9.87 26.71 8.82
CA ASP A 488 -9.70 27.48 10.06
C ASP A 488 -9.54 26.61 11.30
N TYR A 489 -9.74 25.29 11.22
CA TYR A 489 -9.89 24.42 12.39
C TYR A 489 -8.74 23.43 12.64
N GLY A 490 -7.71 23.39 11.79
CA GLY A 490 -6.48 22.61 12.00
C GLY A 490 -6.52 21.14 11.55
N PHE A 491 -7.61 20.71 10.90
CA PHE A 491 -7.72 19.37 10.34
C PHE A 491 -6.78 19.15 9.15
N GLU A 492 -6.19 17.96 9.11
CA GLU A 492 -5.38 17.44 8.00
C GLU A 492 -6.15 16.43 7.15
N SER A 493 -7.07 15.69 7.79
CA SER A 493 -7.92 14.68 7.17
C SER A 493 -9.38 14.93 7.52
N ILE A 494 -10.24 15.04 6.51
CA ILE A 494 -11.68 15.25 6.67
C ILE A 494 -12.45 14.23 5.82
N SER A 495 -13.29 13.40 6.45
CA SER A 495 -14.23 12.50 5.78
C SER A 495 -15.66 12.86 6.17
N LEU A 496 -16.49 13.18 5.17
CA LEU A 496 -17.89 13.57 5.35
C LEU A 496 -18.79 12.63 4.53
N VAL A 497 -19.60 11.85 5.22
CA VAL A 497 -20.44 10.80 4.65
C VAL A 497 -21.91 11.03 5.00
N SER A 498 -22.74 11.16 3.96
CA SER A 498 -24.19 11.11 4.08
C SER A 498 -24.67 9.67 3.93
N SER A 499 -25.56 9.17 4.80
CA SER A 499 -26.00 7.77 4.77
C SER A 499 -27.48 7.55 4.41
N ALA A 500 -28.29 8.63 4.34
CA ALA A 500 -29.71 8.55 4.01
C ALA A 500 -30.20 9.63 3.03
N GLU A 501 -29.39 10.65 2.72
CA GLU A 501 -29.73 11.76 1.82
C GLU A 501 -28.65 12.02 0.76
N ASP A 502 -29.04 12.62 -0.36
CA ASP A 502 -28.10 13.09 -1.39
C ASP A 502 -27.09 14.09 -0.80
N LEU A 503 -25.82 13.99 -1.22
CA LEU A 503 -24.80 14.96 -0.85
C LEU A 503 -24.56 15.93 -2.01
N LEU A 504 -25.06 17.16 -1.87
CA LEU A 504 -24.85 18.25 -2.81
C LEU A 504 -23.75 19.20 -2.31
N ILE A 505 -22.72 19.40 -3.14
CA ILE A 505 -21.71 20.43 -3.00
C ILE A 505 -22.07 21.59 -3.94
N PRO A 506 -22.57 22.72 -3.42
CA PRO A 506 -23.03 23.83 -4.24
C PRO A 506 -21.86 24.61 -4.88
N ALA A 507 -22.18 25.55 -5.76
CA ALA A 507 -21.19 26.44 -6.35
C ALA A 507 -20.46 27.26 -5.26
N GLY A 508 -19.13 27.26 -5.29
CA GLY A 508 -18.29 27.84 -4.26
C GLY A 508 -16.82 27.46 -4.40
N ASN A 509 -15.94 28.11 -3.64
CA ASN A 509 -14.53 27.75 -3.54
C ASN A 509 -14.26 27.07 -2.19
N TYR A 510 -13.72 25.85 -2.24
CA TYR A 510 -13.43 24.98 -1.11
C TYR A 510 -11.93 24.65 -1.15
N GLU A 511 -11.10 25.59 -0.68
CA GLU A 511 -9.66 25.40 -0.57
C GLU A 511 -9.34 24.79 0.79
N LEU A 512 -8.66 23.65 0.82
CA LEU A 512 -8.16 23.07 2.05
C LEU A 512 -6.80 23.68 2.37
N SER A 513 -6.67 24.19 3.59
CA SER A 513 -5.39 24.64 4.11
C SER A 513 -5.31 24.38 5.59
N ARG A 514 -4.19 23.83 6.05
CA ARG A 514 -4.02 23.54 7.47
C ARG A 514 -3.31 24.69 8.18
N ARG A 515 -3.96 25.23 9.21
CA ARG A 515 -3.30 26.04 10.24
C ARG A 515 -2.76 25.12 11.33
N ARG A 516 -1.55 25.42 11.81
CA ARG A 516 -0.87 24.63 12.85
C ARG A 516 -0.19 25.56 13.85
N PHE A 517 0.22 24.99 14.99
CA PHE A 517 1.12 25.67 15.91
C PHE A 517 2.52 25.70 15.30
N ILE A 518 3.10 26.89 15.24
CA ILE A 518 4.49 27.12 14.83
C ILE A 518 5.11 27.97 15.94
N ALA A 519 6.19 27.47 16.53
CA ALA A 519 6.90 28.14 17.61
C ALA A 519 8.34 27.69 17.65
N GLU A 520 9.22 28.63 17.97
CA GLU A 520 10.57 28.36 18.44
C GLU A 520 10.60 28.35 19.98
N PRO A 521 11.63 27.76 20.62
CA PRO A 521 11.73 27.75 22.08
C PRO A 521 11.60 29.15 22.72
N GLU A 522 12.08 30.19 22.04
CA GLU A 522 12.03 31.58 22.50
C GLU A 522 10.62 32.20 22.50
N ASP A 523 9.70 31.69 21.68
CA ASP A 523 8.30 32.16 21.63
C ASP A 523 7.49 31.71 22.86
N VAL A 524 7.91 30.60 23.48
CA VAL A 524 7.14 29.87 24.50
C VAL A 524 7.84 29.75 25.85
N MET A 525 9.12 30.16 25.96
CA MET A 525 9.91 30.01 27.18
C MET A 525 9.35 30.74 28.41
N ASP A 526 8.60 31.82 28.21
CA ASP A 526 7.97 32.61 29.27
C ASP A 526 6.56 32.10 29.65
N LEU A 527 6.01 31.11 28.94
CA LEU A 527 4.68 30.57 29.22
C LEU A 527 4.70 29.72 30.49
N PRO A 528 3.82 29.99 31.47
CA PRO A 528 3.76 29.18 32.69
C PRO A 528 3.32 27.76 32.38
N ASP A 529 3.74 26.81 33.21
CA ASP A 529 3.31 25.41 33.12
C ASP A 529 1.78 25.28 33.07
N ALA A 530 1.27 24.35 32.26
CA ALA A 530 -0.16 24.14 31.99
C ALA A 530 -0.91 25.33 31.36
N ALA A 531 -0.22 26.34 30.81
CA ALA A 531 -0.85 27.34 29.95
C ALA A 531 -1.52 26.71 28.73
N SER A 532 -2.58 27.33 28.21
CA SER A 532 -3.12 26.92 26.90
C SER A 532 -2.24 27.50 25.81
N LEU A 533 -1.84 26.67 24.84
CA LEU A 533 -1.06 27.12 23.68
C LEU A 533 -1.88 27.94 22.70
N ALA A 534 -3.15 27.60 22.46
CA ALA A 534 -4.01 28.30 21.50
C ALA A 534 -4.08 29.84 21.64
N PRO A 535 -4.18 30.43 22.85
CA PRO A 535 -4.13 31.89 23.01
C PRO A 535 -2.70 32.47 22.94
N ALA A 536 -1.66 31.65 23.13
CA ALA A 536 -0.26 32.08 23.14
C ALA A 536 0.39 32.00 21.75
N LEU A 537 0.11 30.93 21.02
CA LEU A 537 0.55 30.66 19.66
C LEU A 537 -0.66 30.82 18.75
N GLN A 538 -0.73 31.92 18.01
CA GLN A 538 -1.76 32.06 16.99
C GLN A 538 -1.50 31.04 15.88
N PRO A 539 -2.42 30.07 15.63
CA PRO A 539 -2.22 29.08 14.57
C PRO A 539 -2.04 29.78 13.22
N SER A 540 -1.08 29.30 12.43
CA SER A 540 -0.75 29.90 11.14
C SER A 540 -0.49 28.82 10.08
N ILE A 541 -0.53 29.22 8.82
CA ILE A 541 -0.27 28.33 7.69
C ILE A 541 1.25 28.21 7.53
N ALA A 542 1.76 26.98 7.50
CA ALA A 542 3.18 26.72 7.29
C ALA A 542 3.66 27.16 5.90
N PHE A 543 4.97 27.37 5.77
CA PHE A 543 5.63 27.54 4.47
C PHE A 543 5.39 26.32 3.58
N ALA A 544 5.42 26.51 2.26
CA ALA A 544 4.98 25.50 1.31
C ALA A 544 5.78 24.18 1.40
N ASP A 545 7.06 24.25 1.74
CA ASP A 545 7.96 23.12 1.92
C ASP A 545 7.77 22.35 3.25
N ASP A 546 7.15 22.99 4.24
CA ASP A 546 6.83 22.42 5.56
C ASP A 546 5.37 21.92 5.67
N ARG A 547 4.59 22.02 4.57
CA ARG A 547 3.21 21.53 4.55
C ARG A 547 3.19 20.01 4.40
N THR A 548 2.32 19.38 5.18
CA THR A 548 1.96 17.97 5.00
C THR A 548 0.81 17.84 4.00
N PRO A 549 0.72 16.72 3.25
CA PRO A 549 -0.41 16.42 2.37
C PRO A 549 -1.75 16.42 3.12
N LEU A 550 -2.80 16.96 2.50
CA LEU A 550 -4.16 17.01 3.07
C LEU A 550 -5.07 15.99 2.39
N SER A 551 -6.07 15.48 3.11
CA SER A 551 -7.09 14.58 2.53
C SER A 551 -8.52 15.09 2.74
N LEU A 552 -9.34 14.94 1.71
CA LEU A 552 -10.78 15.17 1.75
C LEU A 552 -11.52 13.98 1.11
N GLU A 553 -12.42 13.36 1.87
CA GLU A 553 -13.40 12.42 1.35
C GLU A 553 -14.81 12.99 1.50
N LEU A 554 -15.55 13.01 0.40
CA LEU A 554 -16.98 13.31 0.36
C LEU A 554 -17.69 12.06 -0.14
N ALA A 555 -18.55 11.48 0.68
CA ALA A 555 -19.18 10.22 0.34
C ALA A 555 -20.67 10.17 0.61
N VAL A 556 -21.29 9.21 -0.06
CA VAL A 556 -22.67 8.79 0.16
C VAL A 556 -22.67 7.28 0.37
N ALA A 557 -23.38 6.80 1.39
CA ALA A 557 -23.46 5.41 1.79
C ALA A 557 -24.89 5.02 2.19
N GLY A 558 -25.09 3.78 2.66
CA GLY A 558 -26.37 3.30 3.15
C GLY A 558 -27.17 2.48 2.14
N GLN A 559 -28.38 2.10 2.55
CA GLN A 559 -29.25 1.16 1.81
C GLN A 559 -30.15 1.87 0.77
N ASP A 560 -30.45 3.14 0.98
CA ASP A 560 -31.28 3.94 0.08
C ASP A 560 -30.41 4.57 -1.00
N ILE A 561 -30.91 4.57 -2.25
CA ILE A 561 -30.21 5.15 -3.40
C ILE A 561 -30.16 6.67 -3.25
N GLN A 562 -28.95 7.21 -3.22
CA GLN A 562 -28.66 8.61 -2.98
C GLN A 562 -27.56 9.08 -3.93
N ASP A 563 -27.65 10.30 -4.42
CA ASP A 563 -26.70 10.88 -5.37
C ASP A 563 -25.64 11.74 -4.65
N LEU A 564 -24.41 11.71 -5.20
CA LEU A 564 -23.32 12.61 -4.83
C LEU A 564 -23.13 13.61 -5.97
N ILE A 565 -23.29 14.91 -5.69
CA ILE A 565 -23.39 15.95 -6.71
C ILE A 565 -22.41 17.09 -6.41
N LEU A 566 -21.46 17.33 -7.31
CA LEU A 566 -20.65 18.54 -7.37
C LEU A 566 -21.24 19.50 -8.42
N ALA A 567 -21.90 20.55 -7.94
CA ALA A 567 -22.62 21.48 -8.80
C ALA A 567 -21.71 22.31 -9.72
N THR A 568 -22.30 22.88 -10.78
CA THR A 568 -21.61 23.80 -11.68
C THR A 568 -20.99 24.98 -10.92
N GLY A 569 -19.69 25.21 -11.08
CA GLY A 569 -18.98 26.32 -10.44
C GLY A 569 -18.48 26.05 -9.02
N ALA A 570 -18.65 24.82 -8.52
CA ALA A 570 -17.91 24.36 -7.34
C ALA A 570 -16.42 24.14 -7.69
N ASN A 571 -15.51 24.51 -6.79
CA ASN A 571 -14.07 24.33 -6.94
C ASN A 571 -13.47 23.80 -5.63
N ILE A 572 -13.01 22.56 -5.62
CA ILE A 572 -12.34 21.93 -4.47
C ILE A 572 -10.83 21.87 -4.76
N ASP A 573 -10.00 22.45 -3.89
CA ASP A 573 -8.54 22.43 -3.99
C ASP A 573 -7.94 21.85 -2.71
N VAL A 574 -7.32 20.67 -2.77
CA VAL A 574 -6.67 20.01 -1.64
C VAL A 574 -5.17 20.29 -1.54
N GLY A 575 -4.67 21.24 -2.34
CA GLY A 575 -3.28 21.65 -2.36
C GLY A 575 -2.35 20.70 -3.12
N THR A 576 -1.08 20.71 -2.74
CA THR A 576 -0.03 19.89 -3.37
C THR A 576 0.08 18.54 -2.67
N GLU A 577 0.26 17.47 -3.44
CA GLU A 577 0.35 16.07 -2.93
C GLU A 577 -0.91 15.61 -2.17
N GLY A 578 -1.99 16.41 -2.15
CA GLY A 578 -3.23 16.09 -1.45
C GLY A 578 -4.05 14.99 -2.12
N GLN A 579 -4.99 14.43 -1.36
CA GLN A 579 -5.91 13.38 -1.80
C GLN A 579 -7.36 13.87 -1.75
N LEU A 580 -8.09 13.67 -2.85
CA LEU A 580 -9.51 14.01 -2.95
C LEU A 580 -10.30 12.79 -3.42
N THR A 581 -11.26 12.35 -2.61
CA THR A 581 -12.11 11.20 -2.93
C THR A 581 -13.59 11.61 -2.94
N LEU A 582 -14.27 11.36 -4.06
CA LEU A 582 -15.72 11.42 -4.19
C LEU A 582 -16.25 9.99 -4.33
N ARG A 583 -17.00 9.50 -3.35
CA ARG A 583 -17.44 8.10 -3.29
C ARG A 583 -18.95 7.96 -3.15
N ASN A 584 -19.57 7.17 -4.01
CA ASN A 584 -20.94 6.71 -3.83
C ASN A 584 -20.96 5.19 -3.65
N ALA A 585 -21.45 4.74 -2.49
CA ALA A 585 -21.63 3.33 -2.13
C ALA A 585 -23.11 2.91 -2.05
N SER A 586 -24.07 3.81 -2.36
CA SER A 586 -25.52 3.59 -2.22
C SER A 586 -26.25 3.24 -3.53
N GLU A 587 -25.51 2.88 -4.59
CA GLU A 587 -26.02 2.66 -5.96
C GLU A 587 -26.50 3.92 -6.71
N GLY A 588 -26.38 5.12 -6.13
CA GLY A 588 -26.75 6.35 -6.82
C GLY A 588 -25.69 6.85 -7.79
N GLN A 589 -25.81 8.11 -8.18
CA GLN A 589 -24.96 8.76 -9.17
C GLN A 589 -23.81 9.50 -8.50
N VAL A 590 -22.70 9.65 -9.22
CA VAL A 590 -21.64 10.63 -8.94
C VAL A 590 -21.65 11.64 -10.08
N LEU A 591 -22.19 12.82 -9.82
CA LEU A 591 -22.35 13.90 -10.80
C LEU A 591 -21.32 14.98 -10.53
N VAL A 592 -20.44 15.26 -11.49
CA VAL A 592 -19.38 16.26 -11.35
C VAL A 592 -19.52 17.29 -12.47
N ASP A 593 -19.71 18.57 -12.14
CA ASP A 593 -19.66 19.68 -13.12
C ASP A 593 -18.84 20.88 -12.61
N GLY A 594 -17.89 20.60 -11.70
CA GLY A 594 -17.01 21.59 -11.06
C GLY A 594 -15.51 21.31 -11.27
N SER A 595 -14.68 22.01 -10.51
CA SER A 595 -13.22 21.88 -10.52
C SER A 595 -12.73 21.09 -9.31
N LEU A 596 -11.81 20.15 -9.55
CA LEU A 596 -11.16 19.29 -8.59
C LEU A 596 -9.64 19.44 -8.75
N VAL A 597 -8.94 19.92 -7.73
CA VAL A 597 -7.52 20.26 -7.80
C VAL A 597 -6.73 19.53 -6.71
N ALA A 598 -5.74 18.74 -7.11
CA ALA A 598 -4.82 18.00 -6.23
C ALA A 598 -3.44 17.87 -6.91
N ARG A 599 -2.68 18.97 -6.99
CA ARG A 599 -1.46 19.05 -7.83
C ARG A 599 -0.38 18.09 -7.36
N GLY A 600 0.08 17.20 -8.24
CA GLY A 600 1.00 16.10 -7.89
C GLY A 600 0.42 15.10 -6.87
N GLY A 601 -0.88 15.16 -6.59
CA GLY A 601 -1.61 14.32 -5.66
C GLY A 601 -2.56 13.35 -6.36
N GLN A 602 -3.71 13.07 -5.75
CA GLN A 602 -4.65 12.06 -6.24
C GLN A 602 -6.10 12.55 -6.22
N VAL A 603 -6.85 12.22 -7.28
CA VAL A 603 -8.30 12.38 -7.34
C VAL A 603 -8.96 11.04 -7.65
N ASP A 604 -9.80 10.56 -6.74
CA ASP A 604 -10.57 9.32 -6.88
C ASP A 604 -12.06 9.63 -7.02
N LEU A 605 -12.68 9.20 -8.12
CA LEU A 605 -14.12 9.28 -8.36
C LEU A 605 -14.67 7.86 -8.42
N LEU A 606 -15.47 7.48 -7.43
CA LEU A 606 -15.84 6.09 -7.18
C LEU A 606 -17.36 5.95 -7.10
N ALA A 607 -17.97 5.18 -8.01
CA ALA A 607 -19.38 4.79 -7.96
C ALA A 607 -19.46 3.26 -7.84
N LEU A 608 -19.16 2.76 -6.64
CA LEU A 608 -18.86 1.35 -6.38
C LEU A 608 -19.89 0.76 -5.42
N SER A 609 -20.99 0.27 -5.98
CA SER A 609 -21.97 -0.51 -5.21
C SER A 609 -22.47 -1.72 -6.00
N PHE A 610 -22.83 -2.78 -5.29
CA PHE A 610 -23.29 -4.04 -5.83
C PHE A 610 -24.61 -4.45 -5.19
N SER A 611 -25.63 -4.70 -6.02
CA SER A 611 -26.94 -5.15 -5.52
C SER A 611 -27.56 -6.25 -6.37
N SER A 612 -28.44 -7.02 -5.73
CA SER A 612 -29.27 -8.02 -6.40
C SER A 612 -30.46 -7.41 -7.16
N GLN A 613 -30.53 -6.08 -7.24
CA GLN A 613 -31.65 -5.39 -7.88
C GLN A 613 -31.55 -5.49 -9.42
N PRO A 614 -32.67 -5.36 -10.15
CA PRO A 614 -32.67 -5.35 -11.60
C PRO A 614 -31.74 -4.27 -12.18
N TYR A 615 -31.20 -4.53 -13.36
CA TYR A 615 -30.40 -3.57 -14.12
C TYR A 615 -31.15 -2.24 -14.30
N ASN A 616 -30.44 -1.13 -14.09
CA ASN A 616 -30.92 0.22 -14.35
C ASN A 616 -29.70 1.11 -14.71
N PRO A 617 -29.67 1.74 -15.89
CA PRO A 617 -28.51 2.52 -16.38
C PRO A 617 -28.20 3.78 -15.56
N LEU A 618 -29.12 4.21 -14.70
CA LEU A 618 -28.93 5.36 -13.82
C LEU A 618 -28.28 5.00 -12.47
N ARG A 619 -28.05 3.71 -12.21
CA ARG A 619 -27.39 3.25 -10.97
C ARG A 619 -25.89 3.20 -11.15
N ASN A 620 -25.15 3.62 -10.12
CA ASN A 620 -23.69 3.71 -10.15
C ASN A 620 -23.17 4.49 -11.38
N LEU A 621 -23.94 5.46 -11.88
CA LEU A 621 -23.53 6.31 -13.00
C LEU A 621 -22.54 7.35 -12.48
N LEU A 622 -21.37 7.42 -13.11
CA LEU A 622 -20.40 8.49 -12.91
C LEU A 622 -20.41 9.40 -14.12
N TRP A 623 -20.82 10.66 -13.93
CA TRP A 623 -21.02 11.61 -15.01
C TRP A 623 -20.20 12.89 -14.80
N LEU A 624 -19.28 13.17 -15.73
CA LEU A 624 -18.54 14.41 -15.83
C LEU A 624 -19.21 15.36 -16.83
N GLY A 625 -19.78 16.45 -16.33
CA GLY A 625 -20.38 17.52 -17.12
C GLY A 625 -19.35 18.38 -17.86
N PRO A 626 -19.80 19.27 -18.76
CA PRO A 626 -18.93 20.04 -19.66
C PRO A 626 -18.05 21.07 -18.93
N ASN A 627 -18.38 21.44 -17.70
CA ASN A 627 -17.58 22.36 -16.88
C ASN A 627 -16.60 21.63 -15.95
N THR A 628 -16.57 20.29 -15.97
CA THR A 628 -15.65 19.49 -15.15
C THR A 628 -14.20 19.81 -15.46
N ARG A 629 -13.40 20.11 -14.44
CA ARG A 629 -11.95 20.29 -14.54
C ARG A 629 -11.27 19.46 -13.46
N ILE A 630 -10.45 18.50 -13.84
CA ILE A 630 -9.62 17.74 -12.89
C ILE A 630 -8.16 18.13 -13.14
N ASP A 631 -7.52 18.78 -12.17
CA ASP A 631 -6.12 19.23 -12.22
C ASP A 631 -5.30 18.52 -11.15
N VAL A 632 -4.57 17.49 -11.57
CA VAL A 632 -3.54 16.85 -10.75
C VAL A 632 -2.15 17.11 -11.31
N SER A 633 -1.99 18.15 -12.14
CA SER A 633 -0.73 18.46 -12.82
C SER A 633 0.43 18.66 -11.85
N GLY A 634 1.64 18.44 -12.36
CA GLY A 634 2.88 18.66 -11.62
C GLY A 634 3.04 20.14 -11.24
N THR A 635 3.70 20.38 -10.11
CA THR A 635 3.93 21.73 -9.60
C THR A 635 5.28 21.84 -8.89
N THR A 636 5.69 23.06 -8.58
CA THR A 636 6.98 23.31 -7.92
C THR A 636 6.74 23.92 -6.54
N ILE A 637 7.26 23.24 -5.52
CA ILE A 637 7.23 23.70 -4.13
C ILE A 637 8.57 24.36 -3.81
N PRO A 638 8.62 25.70 -3.65
CA PRO A 638 9.85 26.39 -3.28
C PRO A 638 10.30 25.97 -1.87
N VAL A 639 11.59 25.72 -1.69
CA VAL A 639 12.19 25.45 -0.38
C VAL A 639 12.67 26.77 0.23
N THR A 640 12.32 27.01 1.48
CA THR A 640 12.62 28.23 2.22
C THR A 640 14.06 28.18 2.75
N ASP A 641 15.06 28.39 1.89
CA ASP A 641 16.47 28.58 2.30
C ASP A 641 16.77 30.07 2.53
N THR A 642 17.48 30.39 3.62
CA THR A 642 17.99 31.74 3.92
C THR A 642 19.27 32.07 3.16
N SER A 643 19.88 31.10 2.48
CA SER A 643 20.97 31.33 1.53
C SER A 643 20.41 31.83 0.18
N GLU A 644 21.11 32.74 -0.51
CA GLU A 644 20.64 33.38 -1.77
C GLU A 644 20.43 32.41 -2.97
N LEU A 645 20.34 31.10 -2.76
CA LEU A 645 20.16 30.10 -3.82
C LEU A 645 18.71 29.57 -3.85
N PRO A 646 17.97 29.80 -4.94
CA PRO A 646 16.63 29.22 -5.09
C PRO A 646 16.72 27.70 -5.26
N SER A 647 16.17 26.97 -4.29
CA SER A 647 15.94 25.52 -4.35
C SER A 647 14.44 25.23 -4.25
N ALA A 648 13.99 24.12 -4.84
CA ALA A 648 12.58 23.74 -4.85
C ALA A 648 12.44 22.22 -5.06
N ARG A 649 11.32 21.66 -4.62
CA ARG A 649 10.87 20.31 -4.96
C ARG A 649 9.96 20.40 -6.19
N VAL A 650 10.33 19.72 -7.28
CA VAL A 650 9.50 19.63 -8.51
C VAL A 650 8.70 18.34 -8.44
N LEU A 651 7.37 18.45 -8.41
CA LEU A 651 6.43 17.35 -8.34
C LEU A 651 6.01 16.89 -9.73
N GLY A 652 5.90 15.57 -9.90
CA GLY A 652 5.30 14.95 -11.09
C GLY A 652 3.81 15.23 -11.21
N GLY A 653 3.23 14.93 -12.37
CA GLY A 653 1.78 14.83 -12.48
C GLY A 653 1.24 13.73 -11.57
N GLY A 654 0.09 13.98 -10.97
CA GLY A 654 -0.61 13.09 -10.05
C GLY A 654 -1.47 12.03 -10.73
N THR A 655 -2.34 11.39 -9.96
CA THR A 655 -3.18 10.28 -10.45
C THR A 655 -4.65 10.64 -10.42
N VAL A 656 -5.37 10.29 -11.49
CA VAL A 656 -6.84 10.35 -11.53
C VAL A 656 -7.37 8.94 -11.71
N ASN A 657 -8.21 8.49 -10.77
CA ASN A 657 -8.90 7.21 -10.84
C ASN A 657 -10.40 7.44 -10.93
N ILE A 658 -11.04 6.85 -11.94
CA ILE A 658 -12.48 6.93 -12.17
C ILE A 658 -12.98 5.50 -12.32
N ASP A 659 -13.73 5.02 -11.34
CA ASP A 659 -14.20 3.64 -11.30
C ASP A 659 -15.69 3.57 -10.98
N ALA A 660 -16.45 2.91 -11.84
CA ALA A 660 -17.88 2.75 -11.69
C ALA A 660 -18.32 1.32 -12.01
N THR A 661 -19.12 0.73 -11.13
CA THR A 661 -19.83 -0.52 -11.43
C THR A 661 -21.01 -0.31 -12.38
N GLY A 662 -21.33 0.94 -12.71
CA GLY A 662 -22.29 1.38 -13.73
C GLY A 662 -21.60 1.97 -14.96
N TYR A 663 -22.13 3.09 -15.45
CA TYR A 663 -21.59 3.82 -16.60
C TYR A 663 -20.59 4.90 -16.19
N VAL A 664 -19.57 5.13 -17.02
CA VAL A 664 -18.73 6.34 -16.97
C VAL A 664 -19.03 7.19 -18.20
N VAL A 665 -19.48 8.42 -17.98
CA VAL A 665 -19.80 9.39 -19.04
C VAL A 665 -19.02 10.67 -18.79
N ALA A 666 -18.32 11.16 -19.80
CA ALA A 666 -17.69 12.48 -19.74
C ALA A 666 -18.03 13.29 -20.98
N GLU A 667 -18.63 14.46 -20.82
CA GLU A 667 -19.11 15.28 -21.94
C GLU A 667 -18.02 16.16 -22.57
N THR A 668 -18.26 16.56 -23.83
CA THR A 668 -17.47 17.61 -24.51
C THR A 668 -17.31 18.82 -23.59
N GLY A 669 -16.06 19.23 -23.37
CA GLY A 669 -15.73 20.41 -22.58
C GLY A 669 -15.12 20.08 -21.23
N SER A 670 -15.34 18.87 -20.71
CA SER A 670 -14.63 18.35 -19.54
C SER A 670 -13.12 18.24 -19.82
N THR A 671 -12.27 18.50 -18.83
CA THR A 671 -10.81 18.37 -18.96
C THR A 671 -10.18 17.61 -17.80
N ILE A 672 -9.18 16.79 -18.12
CA ILE A 672 -8.38 16.07 -17.13
C ILE A 672 -6.90 16.33 -17.44
N ASP A 673 -6.20 16.96 -16.49
CA ASP A 673 -4.78 17.32 -16.60
C ASP A 673 -3.94 16.54 -15.59
N VAL A 674 -3.10 15.65 -16.12
CA VAL A 674 -2.10 14.85 -15.42
C VAL A 674 -0.69 15.21 -15.90
N SER A 675 -0.49 16.39 -16.52
CA SER A 675 0.80 16.79 -17.07
C SER A 675 1.89 16.94 -16.00
N GLY A 676 3.15 16.76 -16.41
CA GLY A 676 4.31 17.10 -15.60
C GLY A 676 4.61 18.61 -15.68
N THR A 677 5.60 19.06 -14.92
CA THR A 677 6.01 20.46 -14.86
C THR A 677 7.51 20.62 -15.06
N SER A 678 7.97 21.84 -15.28
CA SER A 678 9.38 22.16 -15.42
C SER A 678 9.71 23.50 -14.79
N THR A 679 10.83 23.57 -14.08
CA THR A 679 11.28 24.79 -13.41
C THR A 679 12.81 24.89 -13.45
N GLU A 680 13.34 26.10 -13.62
CA GLU A 680 14.77 26.33 -13.49
C GLU A 680 15.20 26.31 -12.01
N LEU A 681 16.08 25.36 -11.66
CA LEU A 681 16.62 25.24 -10.30
C LEU A 681 18.13 25.42 -10.24
N THR A 682 18.58 25.81 -9.06
CA THR A 682 19.99 25.90 -8.74
C THR A 682 20.42 24.63 -7.99
N VAL A 683 21.14 23.74 -8.68
CA VAL A 683 21.54 22.45 -8.11
C VAL A 683 22.92 22.56 -7.44
N ARG A 684 23.04 22.09 -6.19
CA ARG A 684 24.33 21.91 -5.50
C ARG A 684 24.73 20.44 -5.55
N GLY A 685 25.80 20.11 -6.27
CA GLY A 685 26.46 18.81 -6.08
C GLY A 685 27.12 18.74 -4.71
N VAL A 686 26.52 18.03 -3.75
CA VAL A 686 27.13 17.75 -2.45
C VAL A 686 27.53 16.28 -2.39
N LEU A 687 28.83 16.03 -2.18
CA LEU A 687 29.34 14.71 -1.83
C LEU A 687 29.27 14.52 -0.30
N PRO A 688 28.92 13.31 0.19
CA PRO A 688 29.15 12.97 1.59
C PRO A 688 30.65 12.93 1.87
N LYS A 689 31.08 13.71 2.89
CA LYS A 689 32.44 13.85 3.47
C LYS A 689 33.38 14.88 2.83
N GLY A 690 33.04 16.16 2.98
CA GLY A 690 33.95 17.18 3.54
C GLY A 690 35.29 17.52 2.88
N GLU A 691 35.71 16.94 1.76
CA GLU A 691 36.95 17.32 1.07
C GLU A 691 36.70 18.15 -0.19
N THR A 692 37.45 19.25 -0.30
CA THR A 692 37.12 20.44 -1.10
C THR A 692 37.71 20.37 -2.51
N VAL A 693 36.87 20.37 -3.55
CA VAL A 693 37.22 20.82 -4.91
C VAL A 693 36.02 21.56 -5.52
N ALA A 694 36.23 22.84 -5.85
CA ALA A 694 35.37 23.79 -6.57
C ALA A 694 33.84 23.53 -6.66
N SER A 695 33.05 24.32 -5.92
CA SER A 695 31.60 24.48 -6.13
C SER A 695 31.28 24.92 -7.56
N GLY A 696 30.72 24.03 -8.36
CA GLY A 696 29.94 24.40 -9.53
C GLY A 696 28.47 24.49 -9.12
N ILE A 697 27.98 25.70 -8.85
CA ILE A 697 26.53 25.95 -8.81
C ILE A 697 26.08 26.00 -10.27
N SER A 698 25.34 24.99 -10.73
CA SER A 698 24.74 25.01 -12.07
C SER A 698 23.25 25.33 -11.98
N LYS A 699 22.80 26.31 -12.76
CA LYS A 699 21.38 26.51 -13.05
C LYS A 699 20.99 25.68 -14.25
N GLY A 700 19.89 24.95 -14.16
CA GLY A 700 19.34 24.16 -15.26
C GLY A 700 17.85 23.91 -15.07
N PRO A 701 17.13 23.60 -16.16
CA PRO A 701 15.75 23.15 -16.05
C PRO A 701 15.72 21.79 -15.34
N VAL A 702 14.84 21.66 -14.36
CA VAL A 702 14.45 20.40 -13.73
C VAL A 702 12.99 20.17 -14.11
N SER A 703 12.75 19.19 -14.97
CA SER A 703 11.42 18.74 -15.35
C SER A 703 10.97 17.58 -14.47
N SER A 704 9.67 17.30 -14.50
CA SER A 704 9.06 16.12 -13.90
C SER A 704 8.38 15.27 -14.96
N ASP A 705 8.08 14.03 -14.59
CA ASP A 705 7.23 13.15 -15.38
C ASP A 705 5.76 13.59 -15.26
N ALA A 706 4.95 13.18 -16.25
CA ALA A 706 3.50 13.24 -16.16
C ALA A 706 2.92 12.06 -15.36
N GLY A 707 1.69 12.26 -14.91
CA GLY A 707 0.92 11.34 -14.09
C GLY A 707 0.14 10.29 -14.87
N ALA A 708 -0.94 9.80 -14.26
CA ALA A 708 -1.72 8.68 -14.78
C ALA A 708 -3.24 8.89 -14.69
N LEU A 709 -3.95 8.34 -15.67
CA LEU A 709 -5.42 8.29 -15.74
C LEU A 709 -5.88 6.84 -15.82
N PHE A 710 -6.67 6.40 -14.85
CA PHE A 710 -7.29 5.09 -14.80
C PHE A 710 -8.80 5.25 -14.90
N LEU A 711 -9.41 4.59 -15.90
CA LEU A 711 -10.84 4.64 -16.17
C LEU A 711 -11.36 3.21 -16.21
N SER A 712 -12.33 2.90 -15.36
CA SER A 712 -12.98 1.59 -15.30
C SER A 712 -14.49 1.75 -15.25
N ALA A 713 -15.18 0.98 -16.08
CA ALA A 713 -16.62 0.87 -16.07
C ALA A 713 -17.06 -0.58 -16.27
N THR A 714 -18.20 -0.95 -15.69
CA THR A 714 -18.83 -2.24 -16.00
C THR A 714 -19.95 -2.09 -17.02
N GLU A 715 -20.85 -1.11 -16.90
CA GLU A 715 -22.07 -1.02 -17.74
C GLU A 715 -21.86 -0.26 -19.06
N GLY A 716 -20.97 0.72 -19.11
CA GLY A 716 -20.59 1.37 -20.36
C GLY A 716 -19.67 2.57 -20.17
N LEU A 717 -19.01 2.98 -21.24
CA LEU A 717 -17.92 3.96 -21.17
C LEU A 717 -17.96 4.92 -22.37
N PHE A 718 -18.34 6.17 -22.12
CA PHE A 718 -18.52 7.20 -23.16
C PHE A 718 -17.75 8.46 -22.76
N ILE A 719 -16.55 8.62 -23.31
CA ILE A 719 -15.63 9.68 -22.89
C ILE A 719 -15.40 10.67 -24.01
N ASP A 720 -15.61 11.94 -23.68
CA ASP A 720 -15.46 13.06 -24.58
C ASP A 720 -14.76 14.24 -23.90
N SER A 721 -13.74 13.90 -23.11
CA SER A 721 -12.91 14.86 -22.39
C SER A 721 -11.71 15.29 -23.22
N THR A 722 -11.19 16.48 -22.89
CA THR A 722 -9.84 16.88 -23.32
C THR A 722 -8.83 16.42 -22.27
N PHE A 723 -7.81 15.68 -22.71
CA PHE A 723 -6.73 15.21 -21.84
C PHE A 723 -5.47 16.06 -22.00
N SER A 724 -4.68 16.18 -20.93
CA SER A 724 -3.32 16.72 -20.94
C SER A 724 -2.43 15.83 -20.08
N ALA A 725 -1.39 15.24 -20.68
CA ALA A 725 -0.57 14.22 -20.05
C ALA A 725 0.90 14.29 -20.49
N ARG A 726 1.39 15.47 -20.89
CA ARG A 726 2.78 15.64 -21.35
C ARG A 726 3.71 15.76 -20.16
N GLY A 727 4.89 15.13 -20.21
CA GLY A 727 5.97 15.39 -19.27
C GLY A 727 6.43 16.85 -19.31
N GLY A 728 7.13 17.30 -18.27
CA GLY A 728 7.61 18.67 -18.17
C GLY A 728 8.66 19.08 -19.20
N ALA A 729 9.30 18.11 -19.85
CA ALA A 729 10.20 18.26 -20.99
C ALA A 729 9.95 17.14 -22.00
N ASP A 730 10.49 17.26 -23.21
CA ASP A 730 10.35 16.24 -24.26
C ASP A 730 11.05 14.92 -23.86
N GLU A 731 12.11 14.98 -23.06
CA GLU A 731 12.81 13.81 -22.53
C GLU A 731 12.16 13.22 -21.27
N SER A 732 11.24 13.96 -20.62
CA SER A 732 10.49 13.46 -19.45
C SER A 732 9.48 12.40 -19.87
N ARG A 733 9.12 11.50 -18.96
CA ARG A 733 8.09 10.49 -19.26
C ARG A 733 6.74 11.17 -19.41
N HIS A 734 6.05 10.86 -20.51
CA HIS A 734 4.68 11.29 -20.68
C HIS A 734 3.72 10.36 -19.91
N GLY A 735 2.45 10.76 -19.88
CA GLY A 735 1.48 10.19 -18.98
C GLY A 735 1.02 8.81 -19.42
N GLN A 736 0.36 8.15 -18.47
CA GLN A 736 -0.24 6.84 -18.66
C GLN A 736 -1.77 6.95 -18.71
N VAL A 737 -2.39 6.18 -19.59
CA VAL A 737 -3.84 5.97 -19.60
C VAL A 737 -4.15 4.47 -19.65
N GLN A 738 -5.08 4.03 -18.80
CA GLN A 738 -5.66 2.69 -18.83
C GLN A 738 -7.19 2.84 -18.86
N ILE A 739 -7.83 2.20 -19.84
CA ILE A 739 -9.28 2.24 -20.01
C ILE A 739 -9.83 0.82 -20.06
N ASP A 740 -10.63 0.47 -19.06
CA ASP A 740 -11.16 -0.86 -18.83
C ASP A 740 -12.69 -0.86 -18.90
N LEU A 741 -13.23 -1.75 -19.73
CA LEU A 741 -14.64 -2.11 -19.72
C LEU A 741 -14.79 -3.56 -19.27
N LYS A 742 -14.78 -3.76 -17.94
CA LYS A 742 -14.71 -5.07 -17.28
C LYS A 742 -15.73 -5.17 -16.14
N GLY A 743 -16.19 -6.38 -15.84
CA GLY A 743 -16.88 -6.71 -14.59
C GLY A 743 -17.95 -7.79 -14.71
N ASP A 744 -17.88 -8.79 -13.83
CA ASP A 744 -19.02 -9.61 -13.41
C ASP A 744 -19.53 -9.09 -12.05
N ARG A 745 -20.85 -9.00 -11.83
CA ARG A 745 -21.40 -8.61 -10.51
C ARG A 745 -21.16 -9.73 -9.50
N ALA A 746 -20.10 -9.63 -8.69
CA ALA A 746 -19.92 -10.46 -7.50
C ALA A 746 -20.76 -9.89 -6.36
N LEU A 747 -21.94 -10.47 -6.12
CA LEU A 747 -22.88 -9.96 -5.11
C LEU A 747 -22.59 -10.48 -3.69
N THR A 748 -21.82 -11.56 -3.58
CA THR A 748 -21.40 -12.25 -2.35
C THR A 748 -20.47 -13.42 -2.71
N PRO A 749 -19.69 -13.99 -1.77
CA PRO A 749 -19.01 -15.26 -1.99
C PRO A 749 -20.03 -16.35 -2.37
N GLY A 750 -20.13 -16.69 -3.66
CA GLY A 750 -21.02 -17.73 -4.19
C GLY A 750 -22.14 -17.27 -5.14
N SER A 751 -22.31 -15.96 -5.38
CA SER A 751 -23.35 -15.44 -6.29
C SER A 751 -22.75 -14.53 -7.36
N VAL A 752 -22.69 -14.99 -8.61
CA VAL A 752 -22.29 -14.17 -9.77
C VAL A 752 -23.54 -13.93 -10.61
N ILE A 753 -23.98 -12.67 -10.75
CA ILE A 753 -24.91 -12.33 -11.84
C ILE A 753 -24.04 -12.17 -13.09
N GLN A 754 -24.18 -13.10 -14.04
CA GLN A 754 -23.65 -12.90 -15.38
C GLN A 754 -24.52 -11.87 -16.10
N PHE A 755 -23.90 -10.77 -16.55
CA PHE A 755 -24.56 -9.85 -17.46
C PHE A 755 -24.91 -10.57 -18.76
N THR A 756 -26.10 -10.31 -19.32
CA THR A 756 -26.52 -10.92 -20.59
C THR A 756 -25.85 -10.28 -21.80
N ASN A 757 -25.41 -9.02 -21.67
CA ASN A 757 -24.74 -8.29 -22.75
C ASN A 757 -23.22 -8.38 -22.61
N PRO A 758 -22.48 -8.63 -23.70
CA PRO A 758 -21.02 -8.66 -23.70
C PRO A 758 -20.43 -7.27 -23.42
N ARG A 759 -19.30 -7.21 -22.72
CA ARG A 759 -18.50 -5.99 -22.54
C ARG A 759 -17.56 -5.79 -23.73
N HIS A 760 -17.93 -4.86 -24.59
CA HIS A 760 -17.29 -4.57 -25.87
C HIS A 760 -16.79 -3.11 -25.90
N LEU A 761 -15.48 -2.95 -26.02
CA LEU A 761 -14.83 -1.66 -26.19
C LEU A 761 -14.47 -1.41 -27.67
N THR A 762 -14.97 -0.33 -28.25
CA THR A 762 -14.73 0.05 -29.64
C THR A 762 -13.69 1.16 -29.70
N LEU A 763 -12.57 0.93 -30.39
CA LEU A 763 -11.54 1.91 -30.67
C LEU A 763 -11.77 2.52 -32.07
N VAL A 764 -11.85 3.85 -32.15
CA VAL A 764 -12.10 4.58 -33.40
C VAL A 764 -11.04 5.63 -33.67
N ASP A 765 -10.86 6.02 -34.94
CA ASP A 765 -9.88 7.05 -35.33
C ASP A 765 -10.25 8.42 -34.76
N ASP A 766 -11.47 8.86 -35.07
CA ASP A 766 -12.03 10.11 -34.57
C ASP A 766 -13.34 9.88 -33.84
N LYS A 767 -13.64 10.84 -32.97
CA LYS A 767 -14.78 10.84 -32.07
C LYS A 767 -16.09 10.44 -32.79
N PRO A 768 -16.80 9.39 -32.35
CA PRO A 768 -18.18 9.19 -32.77
C PRO A 768 -18.96 10.43 -32.31
N ALA A 769 -19.78 11.02 -33.18
CA ALA A 769 -20.70 12.06 -32.74
C ALA A 769 -21.62 11.42 -31.70
N LEU A 770 -21.34 11.66 -30.42
CA LEU A 770 -22.27 11.34 -29.35
C LEU A 770 -23.58 12.06 -29.68
N ASP A 771 -24.68 11.32 -29.79
CA ASP A 771 -25.98 11.87 -30.16
C ASP A 771 -26.31 13.04 -29.23
N ALA A 772 -26.84 14.14 -29.78
CA ALA A 772 -27.05 15.38 -29.02
C ALA A 772 -28.08 15.24 -27.89
N ASP A 773 -28.69 14.06 -27.76
CA ASP A 773 -29.76 13.71 -26.86
C ASP A 773 -29.28 13.00 -25.56
N PHE A 774 -27.99 12.77 -25.30
CA PHE A 774 -27.50 12.09 -24.08
C PHE A 774 -27.85 12.78 -22.75
N SER A 775 -27.97 14.10 -22.78
CA SER A 775 -28.37 14.88 -21.63
C SER A 775 -29.30 16.01 -22.05
N SER A 776 -30.41 16.15 -21.34
CA SER A 776 -31.39 17.20 -21.59
C SER A 776 -31.15 18.35 -20.62
N LEU A 777 -31.41 19.59 -21.08
CA LEU A 777 -31.43 20.73 -20.17
C LEU A 777 -32.52 20.50 -19.13
N ASP A 778 -32.15 20.55 -17.87
CA ASP A 778 -33.05 20.36 -16.74
C ASP A 778 -32.78 21.42 -15.69
N SER A 779 -33.64 22.44 -15.66
CA SER A 779 -33.54 23.52 -14.69
C SER A 779 -33.76 23.08 -13.24
N ALA A 780 -34.29 21.87 -13.01
CA ALA A 780 -34.44 21.29 -11.68
C ALA A 780 -33.17 20.54 -11.21
N SER A 781 -32.26 20.21 -12.12
CA SER A 781 -30.99 19.55 -11.79
C SER A 781 -29.97 20.56 -11.24
N PRO A 782 -29.21 20.22 -10.16
CA PRO A 782 -28.16 21.09 -9.62
C PRO A 782 -27.00 21.37 -10.59
N ILE A 783 -26.82 20.51 -11.60
CA ILE A 783 -25.86 20.70 -12.71
C ILE A 783 -26.54 21.25 -13.98
N GLY A 784 -27.81 21.68 -13.88
CA GLY A 784 -28.60 22.30 -14.97
C GLY A 784 -29.00 21.34 -16.09
N ARG A 785 -28.70 20.05 -15.97
CA ARG A 785 -28.96 19.00 -16.96
C ARG A 785 -29.25 17.66 -16.28
N SER A 786 -30.00 16.82 -16.97
CA SER A 786 -30.31 15.45 -16.52
C SER A 786 -29.93 14.44 -17.58
N PHE A 787 -29.43 13.30 -17.12
CA PHE A 787 -29.06 12.20 -17.99
C PHE A 787 -30.31 11.65 -18.71
N ALA A 788 -30.28 11.59 -20.03
CA ALA A 788 -31.45 11.23 -20.85
C ALA A 788 -31.66 9.71 -20.98
N GLY A 789 -30.73 8.90 -20.47
CA GLY A 789 -30.76 7.44 -20.49
C GLY A 789 -29.92 6.83 -21.62
N PHE A 790 -29.54 5.57 -21.44
CA PHE A 790 -28.96 4.71 -22.48
C PHE A 790 -30.01 3.73 -22.99
N ALA A 791 -29.91 3.30 -24.25
CA ALA A 791 -30.69 2.16 -24.70
C ALA A 791 -30.13 0.87 -24.08
N ASP A 792 -30.96 -0.15 -23.89
CA ASP A 792 -30.50 -1.47 -23.40
C ASP A 792 -29.39 -2.07 -24.31
N GLU A 793 -29.33 -1.66 -25.57
CA GLU A 793 -28.32 -2.06 -26.57
C GLU A 793 -26.95 -1.43 -26.32
N ASP A 794 -26.90 -0.29 -25.61
CA ASP A 794 -25.67 0.42 -25.22
C ASP A 794 -25.04 -0.17 -23.96
N ASN A 795 -25.75 -1.05 -23.23
CA ASN A 795 -25.20 -1.74 -22.08
C ASN A 795 -24.12 -2.74 -22.51
N GLY A 796 -22.95 -2.60 -21.90
CA GLY A 796 -21.73 -3.31 -22.23
C GLY A 796 -20.98 -2.68 -23.39
N ARG A 797 -21.29 -1.45 -23.80
CA ARG A 797 -20.57 -0.75 -24.87
C ARG A 797 -19.67 0.35 -24.32
N GLY A 798 -18.49 0.49 -24.89
CA GLY A 798 -17.62 1.64 -24.66
C GLY A 798 -16.97 2.11 -25.95
N PHE A 799 -16.65 3.40 -26.04
CA PHE A 799 -16.00 4.00 -27.20
C PHE A 799 -14.80 4.84 -26.77
N VAL A 800 -13.68 4.70 -27.47
CA VAL A 800 -12.47 5.50 -27.26
C VAL A 800 -11.95 6.03 -28.59
N ALA A 801 -11.77 7.34 -28.69
CA ALA A 801 -11.18 7.97 -29.86
C ALA A 801 -9.65 8.04 -29.76
N MET A 802 -8.95 7.45 -30.72
CA MET A 802 -7.48 7.43 -30.74
C MET A 802 -6.89 8.83 -30.97
N SER A 803 -7.61 9.70 -31.71
CA SER A 803 -7.25 11.12 -31.85
C SER A 803 -7.15 11.84 -30.50
N GLN A 804 -8.03 11.53 -29.55
CA GLN A 804 -8.02 12.13 -28.20
C GLN A 804 -6.85 11.63 -27.36
N ILE A 805 -6.58 10.31 -27.36
CA ILE A 805 -5.45 9.71 -26.63
C ILE A 805 -4.12 10.30 -27.12
N LYS A 806 -3.95 10.41 -28.46
CA LYS A 806 -2.76 11.00 -29.07
C LYS A 806 -2.63 12.50 -28.76
N ALA A 807 -3.72 13.26 -28.85
CA ALA A 807 -3.72 14.69 -28.56
C ALA A 807 -3.39 15.00 -27.09
N GLY A 808 -3.82 14.13 -26.18
CA GLY A 808 -3.52 14.22 -24.75
C GLY A 808 -2.03 14.03 -24.42
N GLY A 809 -1.28 13.37 -25.30
CA GLY A 809 0.16 13.16 -25.14
C GLY A 809 0.51 11.98 -24.25
N PHE A 810 -0.37 10.98 -24.13
CA PHE A 810 -0.05 9.74 -23.41
C PHE A 810 1.02 8.93 -24.17
N SER A 811 2.06 8.47 -23.47
CA SER A 811 3.09 7.57 -24.04
C SER A 811 2.87 6.11 -23.63
N ARG A 812 2.11 5.87 -22.56
CA ARG A 812 1.73 4.54 -22.08
C ARG A 812 0.22 4.40 -22.17
N VAL A 813 -0.25 3.49 -23.02
CA VAL A 813 -1.66 3.37 -23.37
C VAL A 813 -2.09 1.92 -23.18
N GLY A 814 -3.17 1.70 -22.43
CA GLY A 814 -3.75 0.39 -22.23
C GLY A 814 -5.27 0.40 -22.41
N PHE A 815 -5.77 -0.62 -23.10
CA PHE A 815 -7.19 -0.85 -23.31
C PHE A 815 -7.54 -2.27 -22.91
N ALA A 816 -8.63 -2.43 -22.17
CA ALA A 816 -9.08 -3.74 -21.79
C ALA A 816 -10.60 -3.90 -21.86
N ALA A 817 -11.06 -5.06 -22.28
CA ALA A 817 -12.49 -5.39 -22.33
C ALA A 817 -12.74 -6.84 -21.94
N GLN A 818 -13.85 -7.11 -21.26
CA GLN A 818 -14.15 -8.47 -20.79
C GLN A 818 -14.45 -9.45 -21.94
N ASP A 819 -15.02 -8.99 -23.06
CA ASP A 819 -15.44 -9.87 -24.15
C ASP A 819 -14.77 -9.56 -25.49
N LEU A 820 -14.71 -8.29 -25.89
CA LEU A 820 -14.29 -7.90 -27.24
C LEU A 820 -13.68 -6.50 -27.26
N ILE A 821 -12.59 -6.33 -28.00
CA ILE A 821 -12.16 -5.01 -28.50
C ILE A 821 -12.37 -4.98 -30.02
N SER A 822 -13.09 -3.98 -30.54
CA SER A 822 -13.14 -3.73 -31.98
C SER A 822 -12.29 -2.53 -32.39
N PHE A 823 -11.64 -2.64 -33.54
CA PHE A 823 -10.90 -1.58 -34.21
C PHE A 823 -11.73 -1.14 -35.41
N ASP A 824 -12.49 -0.06 -35.24
CA ASP A 824 -13.50 0.36 -36.18
C ASP A 824 -13.19 1.72 -36.80
N THR A 825 -13.31 1.80 -38.12
CA THR A 825 -13.21 3.06 -38.87
C THR A 825 -14.48 3.33 -39.66
N GLY A 826 -14.64 4.59 -40.07
CA GLY A 826 -15.68 4.96 -41.03
C GLY A 826 -15.42 4.36 -42.42
N PRO A 827 -16.44 4.31 -43.30
CA PRO A 827 -16.36 3.64 -44.61
C PRO A 827 -15.35 4.25 -45.59
N GLU A 828 -14.79 5.42 -45.28
CA GLU A 828 -13.78 6.11 -46.11
C GLU A 828 -12.33 5.91 -45.61
N VAL A 829 -12.13 5.22 -44.47
CA VAL A 829 -10.82 5.06 -43.84
C VAL A 829 -10.39 3.60 -43.91
N ASP A 830 -9.40 3.33 -44.76
CA ASP A 830 -8.90 1.97 -45.02
C ASP A 830 -8.06 1.38 -43.88
N SER A 831 -7.54 2.20 -42.97
CA SER A 831 -6.73 1.72 -41.84
C SER A 831 -6.86 2.57 -40.57
N LEU A 832 -6.94 1.91 -39.41
CA LEU A 832 -6.80 2.51 -38.07
C LEU A 832 -5.37 2.38 -37.56
N GLU A 833 -4.78 3.48 -37.11
CA GLU A 833 -3.47 3.49 -36.45
C GLU A 833 -3.61 3.76 -34.95
N VAL A 834 -3.04 2.88 -34.13
CA VAL A 834 -2.93 3.06 -32.68
C VAL A 834 -1.44 3.06 -32.32
N SER A 835 -0.96 4.18 -31.80
CA SER A 835 0.45 4.31 -31.44
C SER A 835 0.65 4.90 -30.04
N ALA A 836 1.72 4.46 -29.39
CA ALA A 836 2.14 4.94 -28.08
C ALA A 836 3.67 5.12 -28.04
N GLY A 837 4.15 6.11 -27.29
CA GLY A 837 5.58 6.47 -27.24
C GLY A 837 6.46 5.52 -26.42
N GLU A 838 5.88 4.71 -25.53
CA GLU A 838 6.59 3.80 -24.63
C GLU A 838 5.97 2.40 -24.61
N TYR A 839 4.66 2.31 -24.36
CA TYR A 839 3.97 1.04 -24.14
C TYR A 839 2.54 1.07 -24.65
N LEU A 840 2.14 0.01 -25.36
CA LEU A 840 0.76 -0.21 -25.80
C LEU A 840 0.28 -1.58 -25.35
N SER A 841 -0.81 -1.64 -24.59
CA SER A 841 -1.45 -2.90 -24.16
C SER A 841 -2.88 -3.00 -24.70
N ILE A 842 -3.21 -4.15 -25.30
CA ILE A 842 -4.54 -4.49 -25.78
C ILE A 842 -4.96 -5.80 -25.11
N GLU A 843 -5.91 -5.75 -24.20
CA GLU A 843 -6.37 -6.89 -23.41
C GLU A 843 -7.83 -7.25 -23.72
N ALA A 844 -8.06 -8.25 -24.56
CA ALA A 844 -9.37 -8.86 -24.74
C ALA A 844 -9.25 -10.27 -25.33
N PRO A 845 -10.16 -11.18 -24.98
CA PRO A 845 -10.13 -12.55 -25.50
C PRO A 845 -10.42 -12.62 -27.01
N ARG A 846 -11.10 -11.60 -27.56
CA ARG A 846 -11.26 -11.42 -29.01
C ARG A 846 -10.96 -9.99 -29.41
N LEU A 847 -10.30 -9.85 -30.56
CA LEU A 847 -10.08 -8.60 -31.26
C LEU A 847 -10.76 -8.68 -32.63
N SER A 848 -11.58 -7.70 -32.99
CA SER A 848 -12.27 -7.63 -34.28
C SER A 848 -11.90 -6.35 -35.01
N THR A 849 -12.00 -6.34 -36.34
CA THR A 849 -11.82 -5.11 -37.11
C THR A 849 -12.72 -5.03 -38.33
N ASN A 850 -12.97 -3.81 -38.81
CA ASN A 850 -13.63 -3.52 -40.08
C ASN A 850 -12.70 -2.80 -41.09
N SER A 851 -11.40 -2.69 -40.79
CA SER A 851 -10.38 -2.02 -41.60
C SER A 851 -9.00 -2.62 -41.34
N HIS A 852 -7.95 -2.12 -41.99
CA HIS A 852 -6.59 -2.55 -41.65
C HIS A 852 -6.13 -1.92 -40.33
N VAL A 853 -5.58 -2.70 -39.40
CA VAL A 853 -5.09 -2.20 -38.11
C VAL A 853 -3.58 -2.09 -38.13
N ARG A 854 -3.03 -0.98 -37.62
CA ARG A 854 -1.61 -0.81 -37.34
C ARG A 854 -1.39 -0.41 -35.89
N LEU A 855 -0.71 -1.27 -35.14
CA LEU A 855 -0.28 -0.99 -33.76
C LEU A 855 1.23 -0.70 -33.74
N SER A 856 1.64 0.37 -33.06
CA SER A 856 3.06 0.75 -32.96
C SER A 856 3.44 1.34 -31.60
N ALA A 857 4.42 0.74 -30.94
CA ALA A 857 5.06 1.27 -29.73
C ALA A 857 6.41 0.58 -29.52
N PRO A 858 7.35 1.13 -28.72
CA PRO A 858 8.57 0.40 -28.35
C PRO A 858 8.27 -0.98 -27.77
N ARG A 859 7.18 -1.11 -27.03
CA ARG A 859 6.65 -2.40 -26.59
C ARG A 859 5.15 -2.49 -26.80
N VAL A 860 4.70 -3.60 -27.40
CA VAL A 860 3.28 -3.93 -27.58
C VAL A 860 2.96 -5.22 -26.86
N GLN A 861 1.89 -5.22 -26.06
CA GLN A 861 1.32 -6.41 -25.44
C GLN A 861 -0.08 -6.66 -26.01
N LEU A 862 -0.32 -7.89 -26.46
CA LEU A 862 -1.64 -8.43 -26.77
C LEU A 862 -1.96 -9.47 -25.71
N SER A 863 -3.10 -9.35 -25.05
CA SER A 863 -3.47 -10.28 -23.98
C SER A 863 -4.95 -10.62 -23.96
N GLY A 864 -5.30 -11.75 -23.32
CA GLY A 864 -6.68 -12.12 -23.07
C GLY A 864 -6.82 -13.09 -21.90
N PHE A 865 -7.70 -12.77 -20.95
CA PHE A 865 -7.77 -13.44 -19.66
C PHE A 865 -8.71 -14.66 -19.61
N LYS A 866 -9.46 -14.94 -20.68
CA LYS A 866 -10.37 -16.10 -20.76
C LYS A 866 -10.28 -16.80 -22.10
N ALA A 867 -10.27 -18.13 -22.06
CA ALA A 867 -10.34 -18.94 -23.27
C ALA A 867 -11.67 -18.72 -24.00
N ASN A 868 -11.61 -18.63 -25.32
CA ASN A 868 -12.79 -18.59 -26.18
C ASN A 868 -12.69 -19.68 -27.25
N ASP A 869 -13.65 -20.60 -27.21
CA ASP A 869 -13.72 -21.76 -28.13
C ASP A 869 -14.66 -21.51 -29.32
N ASN A 870 -15.31 -20.34 -29.39
CA ASN A 870 -16.12 -20.00 -30.55
C ASN A 870 -15.23 -19.90 -31.81
N PRO A 871 -15.73 -20.35 -32.98
CA PRO A 871 -15.02 -20.16 -34.24
C PRO A 871 -14.76 -18.67 -34.50
N LEU A 872 -13.58 -18.36 -35.06
CA LEU A 872 -13.28 -17.03 -35.54
C LEU A 872 -14.20 -16.66 -36.71
N VAL A 873 -14.55 -15.39 -36.82
CA VAL A 873 -15.22 -14.85 -38.00
C VAL A 873 -14.17 -14.60 -39.09
N GLU A 874 -14.33 -15.21 -40.26
CA GLU A 874 -13.46 -14.95 -41.43
C GLU A 874 -13.67 -13.52 -41.96
N GLY A 875 -12.60 -12.88 -42.44
CA GLY A 875 -12.67 -11.57 -43.10
C GLY A 875 -11.39 -11.23 -43.84
N ASP A 876 -11.36 -10.08 -44.52
CA ASP A 876 -10.30 -9.75 -45.49
C ASP A 876 -9.24 -8.76 -44.97
N TYR A 877 -9.29 -8.42 -43.68
CA TYR A 877 -8.46 -7.36 -43.12
C TYR A 877 -7.10 -7.82 -42.63
N ARG A 878 -6.18 -6.85 -42.52
CA ARG A 878 -4.81 -7.06 -42.01
C ARG A 878 -4.67 -6.47 -40.63
N PHE A 879 -3.91 -7.13 -39.78
CA PHE A 879 -3.58 -6.69 -38.44
C PHE A 879 -2.05 -6.66 -38.30
N ASP A 880 -1.47 -5.46 -38.37
CA ASP A 880 -0.02 -5.25 -38.33
C ASP A 880 0.39 -4.70 -36.95
N VAL A 881 1.39 -5.31 -36.32
CA VAL A 881 1.97 -4.86 -35.04
C VAL A 881 3.46 -4.65 -35.23
N THR A 882 3.96 -3.46 -34.88
CA THR A 882 5.39 -3.11 -34.95
C THR A 882 5.89 -2.66 -33.58
N ALA A 883 6.97 -3.26 -33.08
CA ALA A 883 7.57 -2.90 -31.81
C ALA A 883 9.06 -3.24 -31.72
N GLU A 884 9.75 -2.83 -30.65
CA GLU A 884 11.01 -3.48 -30.29
C GLU A 884 10.76 -4.88 -29.75
N SER A 885 9.81 -5.03 -28.84
CA SER A 885 9.40 -6.34 -28.28
C SER A 885 7.88 -6.48 -28.32
N ILE A 886 7.40 -7.67 -28.67
CA ILE A 886 5.97 -7.99 -28.70
C ILE A 886 5.69 -9.14 -27.72
N ASP A 887 4.66 -8.96 -26.90
CA ASP A 887 4.18 -9.97 -25.96
C ASP A 887 2.79 -10.43 -26.37
N VAL A 888 2.58 -11.74 -26.43
CA VAL A 888 1.24 -12.34 -26.63
C VAL A 888 0.94 -13.25 -25.45
N LEU A 889 -0.04 -12.86 -24.64
CA LEU A 889 -0.31 -13.47 -23.33
C LEU A 889 -1.75 -13.98 -23.24
N GLY A 890 -1.94 -15.14 -22.63
CA GLY A 890 -3.28 -15.73 -22.46
C GLY A 890 -3.92 -16.05 -23.81
N PHE A 891 -5.21 -15.80 -23.97
CA PHE A 891 -6.02 -16.26 -25.09
C PHE A 891 -6.44 -15.12 -26.00
N VAL A 892 -5.93 -15.07 -27.23
CA VAL A 892 -6.19 -13.99 -28.19
C VAL A 892 -6.74 -14.56 -29.51
N GLY A 893 -7.97 -14.22 -29.86
CA GLY A 893 -8.57 -14.54 -31.17
C GLY A 893 -8.76 -13.29 -32.03
N LEU A 894 -8.44 -13.37 -33.32
CA LEU A 894 -8.62 -12.29 -34.29
C LEU A 894 -9.78 -12.57 -35.24
N ASP A 895 -10.87 -11.80 -35.12
CA ASP A 895 -12.02 -11.84 -36.02
C ASP A 895 -11.88 -10.85 -37.18
N ASN A 896 -12.42 -11.23 -38.34
CA ASN A 896 -12.35 -10.51 -39.61
C ASN A 896 -10.93 -10.26 -40.15
N VAL A 897 -9.91 -10.87 -39.56
CA VAL A 897 -8.50 -10.75 -39.96
C VAL A 897 -8.06 -12.01 -40.71
N ASN A 898 -7.66 -11.87 -41.98
CA ASN A 898 -7.02 -12.96 -42.75
C ASN A 898 -5.49 -12.96 -42.65
N HIS A 899 -4.89 -11.85 -42.25
CA HIS A 899 -3.44 -11.72 -42.19
C HIS A 899 -3.00 -10.94 -40.96
N LEU A 900 -2.35 -11.64 -40.04
CA LEU A 900 -1.66 -11.07 -38.89
C LEU A 900 -0.17 -10.94 -39.20
N LYS A 901 0.42 -9.77 -38.93
CA LYS A 901 1.86 -9.56 -39.01
C LYS A 901 2.39 -8.97 -37.71
N LEU A 902 3.28 -9.68 -37.03
CA LEU A 902 3.98 -9.22 -35.83
C LEU A 902 5.45 -8.93 -36.20
N THR A 903 5.88 -7.69 -36.10
CA THR A 903 7.25 -7.25 -36.43
C THR A 903 7.95 -6.70 -35.19
N ALA A 904 8.88 -7.47 -34.63
CA ALA A 904 9.70 -7.09 -33.47
C ALA A 904 11.16 -6.83 -33.90
N ALA A 905 11.76 -5.72 -33.45
CA ALA A 905 13.20 -5.48 -33.63
C ALA A 905 14.06 -6.40 -32.74
N LYS A 906 13.52 -6.82 -31.59
CA LYS A 906 14.05 -7.82 -30.67
C LYS A 906 13.14 -9.05 -30.74
N ASP A 907 12.47 -9.40 -29.65
CA ASP A 907 11.86 -10.72 -29.47
C ASP A 907 10.34 -10.67 -29.50
N ILE A 908 9.73 -11.78 -29.93
CA ILE A 908 8.31 -12.08 -29.70
C ILE A 908 8.21 -13.13 -28.60
N ARG A 909 7.48 -12.82 -27.53
CA ARG A 909 7.37 -13.65 -26.33
C ARG A 909 5.93 -14.13 -26.14
N LEU A 910 5.76 -15.41 -25.83
CA LEU A 910 4.45 -16.07 -25.75
C LEU A 910 4.19 -16.60 -24.34
N GLY A 911 3.03 -16.33 -23.75
CA GLY A 911 2.77 -16.64 -22.34
C GLY A 911 1.31 -16.92 -21.98
N GLY A 912 1.06 -17.33 -20.75
CA GLY A 912 -0.30 -17.45 -20.18
C GLY A 912 -0.89 -16.11 -19.72
N ILE A 913 -2.07 -16.15 -19.11
CA ILE A 913 -2.90 -14.97 -18.76
C ILE A 913 -2.15 -13.90 -17.94
N ASP A 914 -1.40 -14.32 -16.92
CA ASP A 914 -0.82 -13.37 -15.94
C ASP A 914 0.65 -13.01 -16.24
N GLY A 915 1.20 -13.44 -17.39
CA GLY A 915 2.67 -13.43 -17.59
C GLY A 915 3.45 -14.27 -16.55
N SER A 916 2.73 -14.99 -15.67
CA SER A 916 3.25 -15.82 -14.59
C SER A 916 3.90 -17.10 -15.12
N TYR A 917 4.76 -17.70 -14.29
CA TYR A 917 5.56 -18.91 -14.54
C TYR A 917 4.76 -20.15 -14.96
N SER A 918 3.43 -20.10 -15.06
CA SER A 918 2.59 -21.21 -15.49
C SER A 918 1.28 -20.70 -16.07
N GLY A 919 0.87 -21.21 -17.22
CA GLY A 919 -0.43 -20.88 -17.81
C GLY A 919 -0.56 -21.35 -19.25
N ALA A 920 -1.80 -21.58 -19.67
CA ALA A 920 -2.12 -21.84 -21.06
C ALA A 920 -2.44 -20.52 -21.77
N GLY A 921 -2.10 -20.42 -23.04
CA GLY A 921 -2.44 -19.31 -23.91
C GLY A 921 -2.60 -19.77 -25.36
N ASN A 922 -3.21 -18.93 -26.19
CA ASN A 922 -3.24 -19.14 -27.62
C ASN A 922 -3.31 -17.83 -28.40
N LEU A 923 -2.94 -17.92 -29.68
CA LEU A 923 -3.15 -16.90 -30.69
C LEU A 923 -3.82 -17.56 -31.89
N LYS A 924 -5.07 -17.16 -32.18
CA LYS A 924 -5.87 -17.68 -33.30
C LYS A 924 -6.07 -16.62 -34.38
N VAL A 925 -5.80 -16.97 -35.64
CA VAL A 925 -6.10 -16.14 -36.83
C VAL A 925 -6.78 -16.97 -37.93
N SER A 926 -7.63 -16.37 -38.75
CA SER A 926 -8.46 -17.10 -39.71
C SER A 926 -7.71 -17.67 -40.94
N SER A 927 -6.53 -17.15 -41.30
CA SER A 927 -5.81 -17.62 -42.49
C SER A 927 -4.29 -17.57 -42.34
N SER A 928 -3.68 -16.41 -42.08
CA SER A 928 -2.21 -16.32 -42.04
C SER A 928 -1.65 -15.51 -40.89
N ALA A 929 -0.51 -15.97 -40.34
CA ALA A 929 0.29 -15.26 -39.34
C ALA A 929 1.76 -15.19 -39.78
N GLU A 930 2.33 -13.99 -39.83
CA GLU A 930 3.74 -13.75 -40.10
C GLU A 930 4.40 -13.11 -38.86
N LEU A 931 5.38 -13.81 -38.28
CA LEU A 931 6.14 -13.34 -37.12
C LEU A 931 7.57 -13.03 -37.56
N VAL A 932 7.96 -11.76 -37.52
CA VAL A 932 9.28 -11.26 -37.89
C VAL A 932 10.00 -10.78 -36.63
N ALA A 933 11.05 -11.48 -36.20
CA ALA A 933 11.75 -11.17 -34.94
C ALA A 933 13.21 -11.64 -34.95
N ARG A 934 13.98 -11.22 -33.94
CA ARG A 934 15.28 -11.79 -33.59
C ARG A 934 15.13 -13.27 -33.20
N GLN A 935 14.11 -13.56 -32.40
CA GLN A 935 13.72 -14.89 -31.96
C GLN A 935 12.28 -14.90 -31.42
N VAL A 936 11.62 -16.04 -31.51
CA VAL A 936 10.27 -16.31 -30.98
C VAL A 936 10.35 -17.45 -29.96
N TYR A 937 9.78 -17.26 -28.76
CA TYR A 937 9.82 -18.28 -27.70
C TYR A 937 8.69 -18.16 -26.67
N PRO A 938 8.28 -19.27 -26.03
CA PRO A 938 7.39 -19.23 -24.88
C PRO A 938 8.15 -18.84 -23.60
N LEU A 939 7.43 -18.23 -22.67
CA LEU A 939 7.89 -17.94 -21.32
C LEU A 939 8.05 -19.22 -20.48
N THR A 940 8.75 -19.08 -19.35
CA THR A 940 9.01 -20.18 -18.42
C THR A 940 7.71 -20.92 -18.05
N ARG A 941 7.67 -22.22 -18.36
CA ARG A 941 6.53 -23.16 -18.21
C ARG A 941 5.18 -22.71 -18.80
N ALA A 942 5.17 -21.71 -19.66
CA ALA A 942 3.97 -21.35 -20.42
C ALA A 942 3.67 -22.44 -21.47
N ARG A 943 2.39 -22.74 -21.69
CA ARG A 943 1.93 -23.57 -22.82
C ARG A 943 1.18 -22.68 -23.79
N PHE A 944 1.61 -22.61 -25.03
CA PHE A 944 1.07 -21.66 -25.97
C PHE A 944 0.73 -22.32 -27.32
N ASP A 945 -0.49 -22.09 -27.80
CA ASP A 945 -0.95 -22.58 -29.10
C ASP A 945 -1.02 -21.45 -30.13
N LEU A 946 -0.31 -21.56 -31.25
CA LEU A 946 -0.43 -20.67 -32.41
C LEU A 946 -1.22 -21.37 -33.52
N ILE A 947 -2.42 -20.88 -33.81
CA ILE A 947 -3.37 -21.56 -34.72
C ILE A 947 -3.76 -20.62 -35.86
N ALA A 948 -3.55 -21.06 -37.10
CA ALA A 948 -4.00 -20.37 -38.30
C ALA A 948 -5.00 -21.22 -39.10
N GLY A 949 -6.15 -20.65 -39.46
CA GLY A 949 -7.24 -21.37 -40.16
C GLY A 949 -7.98 -22.35 -39.26
N ALA A 950 -8.48 -23.45 -39.86
CA ALA A 950 -9.13 -24.53 -39.13
C ALA A 950 -8.13 -25.48 -38.41
N GLY A 951 -6.88 -25.05 -38.22
CA GLY A 951 -5.77 -25.87 -37.70
C GLY A 951 -4.88 -26.40 -38.83
N ALA A 952 -4.43 -27.65 -38.70
CA ALA A 952 -3.44 -28.30 -39.58
C ALA A 952 -3.96 -28.69 -40.97
N THR A 953 -4.98 -28.01 -41.49
CA THR A 953 -5.64 -28.34 -42.77
C THR A 953 -6.03 -27.08 -43.55
N GLY A 954 -5.93 -27.14 -44.88
CA GLY A 954 -6.34 -26.06 -45.78
C GLY A 954 -5.23 -25.07 -46.14
N ASP A 955 -5.57 -23.93 -46.73
CA ASP A 955 -4.59 -22.97 -47.30
C ASP A 955 -4.00 -21.97 -46.27
N SER A 956 -4.08 -22.27 -44.96
CA SER A 956 -3.58 -21.38 -43.91
C SER A 956 -2.05 -21.43 -43.77
N VAL A 957 -1.42 -20.32 -43.39
CA VAL A 957 0.05 -20.21 -43.36
C VAL A 957 0.54 -19.57 -42.07
N VAL A 958 1.52 -20.20 -41.41
CA VAL A 958 2.32 -19.57 -40.34
C VAL A 958 3.75 -19.42 -40.81
N SER A 959 4.27 -18.20 -40.81
CA SER A 959 5.65 -17.87 -41.21
C SER A 959 6.43 -17.29 -40.05
N ILE A 960 7.57 -17.89 -39.70
CA ILE A 960 8.53 -17.37 -38.71
C ILE A 960 9.77 -16.89 -39.46
N ILE A 961 10.05 -15.59 -39.42
CA ILE A 961 11.11 -14.94 -40.21
C ILE A 961 12.11 -14.26 -39.29
N GLY A 962 13.41 -14.51 -39.52
CA GLY A 962 14.48 -13.82 -38.82
C GLY A 962 14.63 -12.37 -39.28
N ASN A 963 14.74 -11.43 -38.33
CA ASN A 963 14.98 -10.01 -38.64
C ASN A 963 16.47 -9.66 -38.92
N GLY A 964 17.37 -10.65 -38.85
CA GLY A 964 18.81 -10.50 -39.09
C GLY A 964 19.64 -10.05 -37.88
N SER A 965 19.01 -9.78 -36.73
CA SER A 965 19.71 -9.42 -35.48
C SER A 965 20.26 -10.67 -34.77
N PRO A 966 21.42 -10.57 -34.07
CA PRO A 966 21.98 -11.69 -33.34
C PRO A 966 21.12 -12.02 -32.12
N THR A 967 20.76 -13.28 -31.93
CA THR A 967 19.99 -13.77 -30.77
C THR A 967 20.68 -13.48 -29.43
N SER A 968 19.89 -13.25 -28.38
CA SER A 968 20.36 -13.16 -26.99
C SER A 968 19.73 -14.28 -26.15
N SER A 969 20.26 -14.51 -24.95
CA SER A 969 19.71 -15.47 -23.98
C SER A 969 18.27 -15.09 -23.60
N THR A 970 17.33 -16.04 -23.66
CA THR A 970 15.94 -15.80 -23.25
C THR A 970 15.76 -15.83 -21.74
N LEU A 971 16.64 -16.54 -21.00
CA LEU A 971 16.47 -16.84 -19.58
C LEU A 971 15.12 -17.52 -19.25
N THR A 972 14.53 -18.21 -20.22
CA THR A 972 13.29 -18.97 -20.06
C THR A 972 13.56 -20.47 -20.03
N ALA A 973 12.64 -21.24 -19.43
CA ALA A 973 12.79 -22.69 -19.34
C ALA A 973 11.46 -23.44 -19.24
N GLY A 974 11.38 -24.61 -19.88
CA GLY A 974 10.26 -25.55 -19.71
C GLY A 974 8.94 -25.13 -20.35
N GLY A 975 8.94 -24.09 -21.20
CA GLY A 975 7.76 -23.68 -21.96
C GLY A 975 7.42 -24.67 -23.09
N ALA A 976 6.17 -24.70 -23.52
CA ALA A 976 5.68 -25.49 -24.65
C ALA A 976 5.04 -24.57 -25.69
N LEU A 977 5.37 -24.78 -26.96
CA LEU A 977 4.77 -24.06 -28.08
C LEU A 977 4.29 -25.06 -29.14
N ASP A 978 2.99 -25.02 -29.40
CA ASP A 978 2.32 -25.82 -30.41
C ASP A 978 1.88 -24.91 -31.57
N ILE A 979 2.28 -25.23 -32.80
CA ILE A 979 1.92 -24.48 -34.01
C ILE A 979 1.07 -25.36 -34.91
N SER A 980 -0.09 -24.86 -35.35
CA SER A 980 -1.00 -25.57 -36.25
C SER A 980 -1.49 -24.68 -37.41
N ALA A 981 -1.19 -25.10 -38.63
CA ALA A 981 -1.60 -24.42 -39.88
C ALA A 981 -1.54 -25.37 -41.08
N GLY A 982 -2.10 -25.01 -42.22
CA GLY A 982 -1.92 -25.76 -43.48
C GLY A 982 -0.45 -25.85 -43.91
N THR A 983 0.25 -24.72 -43.90
CA THR A 983 1.69 -24.63 -44.15
C THR A 983 2.40 -23.89 -43.00
N VAL A 984 3.51 -24.43 -42.52
CA VAL A 984 4.39 -23.76 -41.56
C VAL A 984 5.77 -23.56 -42.17
N PHE A 985 6.16 -22.30 -42.35
CA PHE A 985 7.45 -21.90 -42.90
C PHE A 985 8.31 -21.25 -41.81
N VAL A 986 9.51 -21.77 -41.58
CA VAL A 986 10.45 -21.27 -40.57
C VAL A 986 11.78 -20.89 -41.23
N ASP A 987 12.01 -19.60 -41.41
CA ASP A 987 13.26 -18.99 -41.90
C ASP A 987 13.79 -17.96 -40.88
N GLY A 988 13.72 -18.34 -39.61
CA GLY A 988 14.11 -17.56 -38.44
C GLY A 988 14.34 -18.46 -37.22
N VAL A 989 14.40 -17.86 -36.03
CA VAL A 989 14.74 -18.59 -34.79
C VAL A 989 13.50 -18.83 -33.93
N LEU A 990 13.13 -20.10 -33.76
CA LEU A 990 12.05 -20.57 -32.89
C LEU A 990 12.63 -21.43 -31.76
N LYS A 991 12.42 -21.02 -30.50
CA LYS A 991 13.00 -21.69 -29.33
C LYS A 991 11.94 -22.06 -28.29
N ALA A 992 12.16 -23.15 -27.57
CA ALA A 992 11.54 -23.41 -26.27
C ALA A 992 12.58 -24.10 -25.35
N PRO A 993 13.51 -23.33 -24.75
CA PRO A 993 14.61 -23.92 -23.99
C PRO A 993 14.10 -24.84 -22.88
N PHE A 994 14.68 -26.04 -22.78
CA PHE A 994 14.28 -27.11 -21.85
C PHE A 994 12.80 -27.53 -21.96
N GLY A 995 12.16 -27.22 -23.08
CA GLY A 995 10.73 -27.25 -23.26
C GLY A 995 10.28 -28.12 -24.43
N GLN A 996 9.12 -27.79 -24.99
CA GLN A 996 8.51 -28.53 -26.09
C GLN A 996 8.23 -27.60 -27.27
N LEU A 997 8.55 -28.07 -28.48
CA LEU A 997 8.15 -27.46 -29.74
C LEU A 997 7.38 -28.49 -30.55
N LYS A 998 6.11 -28.25 -30.83
CA LYS A 998 5.30 -29.10 -31.70
C LYS A 998 4.83 -28.29 -32.91
N ILE A 999 5.07 -28.80 -34.12
CA ILE A 999 4.56 -28.23 -35.37
C ILE A 999 3.70 -29.29 -36.05
N GLU A 1000 2.44 -28.94 -36.34
CA GLU A 1000 1.47 -29.80 -37.01
C GLU A 1000 0.91 -29.10 -38.26
N ALA A 1001 1.24 -29.58 -39.46
CA ALA A 1001 0.85 -28.94 -40.73
C ALA A 1001 0.78 -29.91 -41.92
N GLU A 1002 0.11 -29.56 -43.02
CA GLU A 1002 0.18 -30.34 -44.27
C GLU A 1002 1.60 -30.24 -44.87
N ALA A 1003 2.18 -29.03 -44.90
CA ALA A 1003 3.54 -28.78 -45.33
C ALA A 1003 4.36 -28.05 -44.26
N ILE A 1004 5.53 -28.58 -43.92
CA ILE A 1004 6.51 -27.93 -43.04
C ILE A 1004 7.77 -27.64 -43.85
N GLU A 1005 8.22 -26.39 -43.83
CA GLU A 1005 9.40 -25.93 -44.54
C GLU A 1005 10.33 -25.20 -43.56
N VAL A 1006 11.52 -25.75 -43.32
CA VAL A 1006 12.57 -25.10 -42.52
C VAL A 1006 13.60 -24.53 -43.48
N GLY A 1007 13.51 -23.22 -43.73
CA GLY A 1007 14.36 -22.48 -44.67
C GLY A 1007 15.79 -22.34 -44.19
N LYS A 1008 16.66 -21.79 -45.05
CA LYS A 1008 18.11 -21.68 -44.81
C LYS A 1008 18.51 -20.97 -43.51
N ALA A 1009 17.72 -20.00 -43.02
CA ALA A 1009 17.96 -19.32 -41.76
C ALA A 1009 17.15 -19.91 -40.59
N GLY A 1010 16.38 -20.97 -40.84
CA GLY A 1010 15.52 -21.66 -39.88
C GLY A 1010 16.30 -22.36 -38.77
N VAL A 1011 15.98 -22.02 -37.53
CA VAL A 1011 16.50 -22.67 -36.32
C VAL A 1011 15.33 -23.07 -35.43
N LEU A 1012 15.18 -24.38 -35.20
CA LEU A 1012 14.25 -24.94 -34.21
C LEU A 1012 15.06 -25.44 -33.02
N SER A 1013 14.82 -24.95 -31.81
CA SER A 1013 15.65 -25.36 -30.66
C SER A 1013 14.87 -25.54 -29.36
N VAL A 1014 15.10 -26.67 -28.69
CA VAL A 1014 14.74 -26.88 -27.27
C VAL A 1014 15.97 -26.96 -26.36
N ALA A 1015 17.17 -26.83 -26.94
CA ALA A 1015 18.42 -26.79 -26.20
C ALA A 1015 18.51 -25.53 -25.32
N ALA A 1016 19.35 -25.62 -24.29
CA ALA A 1016 19.68 -24.48 -23.42
C ALA A 1016 20.31 -23.34 -24.24
N ASP A 1017 19.90 -22.11 -23.97
CA ASP A 1017 20.46 -20.90 -24.57
C ASP A 1017 21.19 -19.99 -23.56
N ALA A 1018 21.21 -20.43 -22.29
CA ALA A 1018 22.00 -19.89 -21.20
C ALA A 1018 22.70 -21.02 -20.44
N PRO A 1019 23.87 -20.77 -19.82
CA PRO A 1019 24.50 -21.75 -18.92
C PRO A 1019 23.60 -22.14 -17.74
N VAL A 1020 22.85 -21.17 -17.20
CA VAL A 1020 21.91 -21.35 -16.10
C VAL A 1020 20.64 -20.55 -16.41
N ALA A 1021 19.48 -21.19 -16.38
CA ALA A 1021 18.18 -20.55 -16.52
C ALA A 1021 17.42 -20.53 -15.17
N PRO A 1022 16.93 -19.36 -14.71
CA PRO A 1022 16.03 -19.27 -13.56
C PRO A 1022 14.74 -20.08 -13.78
N PHE A 1023 14.37 -20.92 -12.81
CA PHE A 1023 13.17 -21.77 -12.91
C PHE A 1023 12.14 -21.57 -11.78
N GLY A 1024 12.48 -20.87 -10.70
CA GLY A 1024 11.56 -20.50 -9.62
C GLY A 1024 12.14 -20.66 -8.20
N TYR A 1025 11.26 -20.77 -7.19
CA TYR A 1025 11.65 -20.93 -5.78
C TYR A 1025 12.10 -22.34 -5.41
N SER A 1026 11.63 -23.37 -6.12
CA SER A 1026 11.87 -24.78 -5.80
C SER A 1026 11.77 -25.64 -7.05
N LEU A 1027 12.74 -26.53 -7.25
CA LEU A 1027 12.70 -27.54 -8.32
C LEU A 1027 11.80 -28.74 -7.97
N PHE A 1028 11.35 -28.87 -6.72
CA PHE A 1028 10.62 -30.05 -6.23
C PHE A 1028 9.26 -30.28 -6.89
N ASP A 1029 8.66 -29.25 -7.48
CA ASP A 1029 7.26 -29.29 -7.93
C ASP A 1029 7.06 -29.39 -9.47
N ALA A 1030 8.09 -29.21 -10.32
CA ALA A 1030 7.80 -28.93 -11.74
C ALA A 1030 8.92 -29.09 -12.79
N LEU A 1031 9.87 -30.03 -12.68
CA LEU A 1031 10.79 -30.25 -13.83
C LEU A 1031 10.01 -30.66 -15.10
N PRO A 1032 10.41 -30.19 -16.30
CA PRO A 1032 9.80 -30.64 -17.55
C PRO A 1032 9.91 -32.16 -17.68
N GLU A 1033 8.78 -32.87 -17.79
CA GLU A 1033 8.79 -34.34 -17.77
C GLU A 1033 9.38 -34.95 -19.07
N ASP A 1034 9.37 -34.21 -20.19
CA ASP A 1034 9.87 -34.69 -21.48
C ASP A 1034 10.07 -33.54 -22.50
N PRO A 1035 11.22 -32.85 -22.52
CA PRO A 1035 11.53 -31.90 -23.59
C PRO A 1035 11.60 -32.57 -24.96
N ALA A 1036 11.02 -31.95 -25.99
CA ALA A 1036 10.92 -32.55 -27.32
C ALA A 1036 10.69 -31.53 -28.44
N ILE A 1037 11.19 -31.86 -29.64
CA ILE A 1037 10.77 -31.25 -30.91
C ILE A 1037 9.96 -32.29 -31.68
N ALA A 1038 8.71 -31.98 -32.03
CA ALA A 1038 7.83 -32.83 -32.81
C ALA A 1038 7.38 -32.12 -34.10
N LEU A 1039 7.70 -32.71 -35.25
CA LEU A 1039 7.33 -32.23 -36.58
C LEU A 1039 6.38 -33.24 -37.23
N LEU A 1040 5.10 -32.88 -37.34
CA LEU A 1040 4.02 -33.74 -37.78
C LEU A 1040 3.38 -33.17 -39.04
N GLY A 1041 3.46 -33.87 -40.18
CA GLY A 1041 2.82 -33.37 -41.40
C GLY A 1041 2.72 -34.32 -42.57
N ASP A 1042 2.28 -33.82 -43.73
CA ASP A 1042 2.22 -34.60 -44.97
C ASP A 1042 3.54 -34.48 -45.76
N SER A 1043 4.16 -33.29 -45.75
CA SER A 1043 5.49 -33.04 -46.29
C SER A 1043 6.36 -32.23 -45.35
N LEU A 1044 7.67 -32.54 -45.30
CA LEU A 1044 8.67 -31.80 -44.54
C LEU A 1044 9.94 -31.59 -45.37
N SER A 1045 10.37 -30.34 -45.51
CA SER A 1045 11.68 -29.97 -46.09
C SER A 1045 12.53 -29.22 -45.06
N ILE A 1046 13.80 -29.59 -44.97
CA ILE A 1046 14.80 -28.96 -44.10
C ILE A 1046 15.97 -28.55 -44.99
N ASP A 1047 16.04 -27.25 -45.32
CA ASP A 1047 16.96 -26.71 -46.32
C ASP A 1047 18.42 -26.66 -45.86
N PRO A 1048 19.40 -26.67 -46.79
CA PRO A 1048 20.80 -26.48 -46.46
C PRO A 1048 21.07 -25.17 -45.71
N GLY A 1049 21.65 -25.28 -44.50
CA GLY A 1049 21.97 -24.15 -43.62
C GLY A 1049 21.01 -23.98 -42.44
N SER A 1050 19.86 -24.66 -42.46
CA SER A 1050 18.94 -24.74 -41.32
C SER A 1050 19.49 -25.61 -40.18
N ARG A 1051 18.95 -25.46 -38.97
CA ARG A 1051 19.35 -26.23 -37.78
C ARG A 1051 18.17 -26.65 -36.91
N ILE A 1052 18.09 -27.94 -36.57
CA ILE A 1052 17.24 -28.47 -35.51
C ILE A 1052 18.13 -28.85 -34.33
N ASP A 1053 17.94 -28.21 -33.19
CA ASP A 1053 18.76 -28.39 -32.00
C ASP A 1053 17.94 -28.88 -30.79
N PHE A 1054 18.16 -30.13 -30.45
CA PHE A 1054 17.60 -30.79 -29.27
C PHE A 1054 18.72 -31.29 -28.36
N SER A 1055 19.90 -30.67 -28.42
CA SER A 1055 21.05 -31.02 -27.59
C SER A 1055 20.81 -30.78 -26.10
N GLY A 1056 21.48 -31.61 -25.29
CA GLY A 1056 21.51 -31.46 -23.84
C GLY A 1056 22.63 -30.50 -23.43
N GLY A 1057 22.42 -29.78 -22.33
CA GLY A 1057 23.35 -28.80 -21.79
C GLY A 1057 22.65 -27.79 -20.88
N GLY A 1058 23.43 -26.91 -20.25
CA GLY A 1058 22.92 -25.92 -19.31
C GLY A 1058 22.38 -26.51 -18.01
N GLU A 1059 21.84 -25.64 -17.16
CA GLU A 1059 21.26 -25.97 -15.86
C GLU A 1059 19.98 -25.17 -15.60
N LEU A 1060 19.05 -25.76 -14.86
CA LEU A 1060 17.93 -25.04 -14.25
C LEU A 1060 18.27 -24.75 -12.79
N ALA A 1061 18.09 -23.50 -12.39
CA ALA A 1061 18.32 -23.06 -11.02
C ALA A 1061 17.00 -22.66 -10.34
N GLY A 1062 16.75 -23.25 -9.19
CA GLY A 1062 15.80 -22.75 -8.21
C GLY A 1062 16.55 -22.22 -6.99
N TRP A 1063 16.01 -21.21 -6.32
CA TRP A 1063 16.61 -20.72 -5.07
C TRP A 1063 15.56 -20.63 -3.99
N LEU A 1064 15.86 -21.20 -2.82
CA LEU A 1064 15.02 -21.06 -1.64
C LEU A 1064 15.78 -20.20 -0.63
N PHE A 1065 15.19 -19.09 -0.20
CA PHE A 1065 15.73 -18.35 0.93
C PHE A 1065 15.62 -19.20 2.19
N VAL A 1066 16.72 -19.31 2.93
CA VAL A 1066 16.78 -20.04 4.20
C VAL A 1066 17.02 -19.02 5.31
N PRO A 1067 16.01 -18.70 6.14
CA PRO A 1067 16.22 -17.83 7.29
C PRO A 1067 17.18 -18.53 8.26
N GLY A 1068 18.29 -17.86 8.58
CA GLY A 1068 19.37 -18.51 9.32
C GLY A 1068 20.54 -17.58 9.64
N PRO A 1069 21.72 -18.14 9.98
CA PRO A 1069 22.91 -17.37 10.28
C PRO A 1069 23.40 -16.51 9.09
N GLY A 1070 22.98 -16.83 7.87
CA GLY A 1070 23.28 -16.03 6.68
C GLY A 1070 22.39 -14.81 6.45
N GLY A 1071 21.35 -14.62 7.26
CA GLY A 1071 20.39 -13.51 7.17
C GLY A 1071 19.00 -13.93 7.65
N SER A 1072 18.29 -13.06 8.38
CA SER A 1072 16.91 -13.36 8.82
C SER A 1072 15.85 -13.01 7.78
N ARG A 1073 16.21 -12.22 6.77
CA ARG A 1073 15.33 -11.74 5.70
C ARG A 1073 15.96 -12.00 4.34
N ASP A 1074 15.13 -12.20 3.32
CA ASP A 1074 15.58 -12.29 1.93
C ASP A 1074 15.81 -10.86 1.40
N ILE A 1075 17.05 -10.45 1.24
CA ILE A 1075 17.39 -9.10 0.76
C ILE A 1075 17.06 -8.85 -0.71
N LEU A 1076 16.75 -9.90 -1.47
CA LEU A 1076 16.34 -9.85 -2.88
C LEU A 1076 14.81 -9.93 -3.03
N ASP A 1077 14.08 -10.10 -1.93
CA ASP A 1077 12.63 -9.94 -1.86
C ASP A 1077 12.29 -8.44 -1.74
N PRO A 1078 11.45 -7.88 -2.63
CA PRO A 1078 11.09 -6.46 -2.60
C PRO A 1078 10.46 -6.01 -1.27
N ILE A 1079 9.80 -6.89 -0.52
CA ILE A 1079 9.21 -6.58 0.80
C ILE A 1079 10.30 -6.21 1.82
N ASN A 1080 11.46 -6.86 1.74
CA ASN A 1080 12.55 -6.68 2.70
C ASN A 1080 13.69 -5.78 2.18
N GLY A 1081 13.79 -5.63 0.86
CA GLY A 1081 14.86 -4.92 0.16
C GLY A 1081 14.31 -4.02 -0.95
N ALA A 1082 13.46 -3.06 -0.58
CA ALA A 1082 12.90 -2.09 -1.50
C ALA A 1082 14.00 -1.40 -2.33
N ASN A 1083 13.68 -1.12 -3.59
CA ASN A 1083 14.55 -0.44 -4.55
C ASN A 1083 15.86 -1.16 -4.92
N ARG A 1084 15.86 -2.50 -4.85
CA ARG A 1084 16.95 -3.35 -5.35
C ARG A 1084 16.61 -3.99 -6.67
N PHE A 1085 17.60 -4.06 -7.55
CA PHE A 1085 17.50 -4.58 -8.91
C PHE A 1085 18.75 -5.37 -9.28
N ALA A 1086 18.66 -6.17 -10.33
CA ALA A 1086 19.80 -6.83 -10.92
C ALA A 1086 20.11 -6.27 -12.31
N ILE A 1087 21.40 -6.25 -12.65
CA ILE A 1087 21.90 -5.96 -13.99
C ILE A 1087 22.74 -7.14 -14.45
N ILE A 1088 22.50 -7.63 -15.67
CA ILE A 1088 23.36 -8.61 -16.32
C ILE A 1088 23.88 -8.01 -17.63
N PRO A 1089 25.19 -7.72 -17.73
CA PRO A 1089 25.76 -7.16 -18.95
C PRO A 1089 25.47 -8.03 -20.17
N GLY A 1090 24.93 -7.43 -21.23
CA GLY A 1090 24.59 -8.12 -22.48
C GLY A 1090 23.22 -8.82 -22.49
N VAL A 1091 22.47 -8.81 -21.38
CA VAL A 1091 21.06 -9.23 -21.34
C VAL A 1091 20.19 -8.01 -21.57
N ASP A 1092 19.39 -8.06 -22.64
CA ASP A 1092 18.49 -6.99 -23.04
C ASP A 1092 17.00 -7.39 -22.99
N THR A 1093 16.71 -8.61 -22.51
CA THR A 1093 15.38 -9.19 -22.36
C THR A 1093 14.89 -9.06 -20.91
N VAL A 1094 13.65 -8.61 -20.73
CA VAL A 1094 13.01 -8.51 -19.41
C VAL A 1094 12.17 -9.76 -19.16
N PRO A 1095 12.34 -10.51 -18.06
CA PRO A 1095 11.39 -11.55 -17.67
C PRO A 1095 10.03 -10.92 -17.39
N LEU A 1096 8.97 -11.42 -18.01
CA LEU A 1096 7.61 -10.86 -17.87
C LEU A 1096 6.97 -11.11 -16.49
N SER A 1097 7.52 -12.03 -15.69
CA SER A 1097 7.08 -12.30 -14.32
C SER A 1097 7.81 -11.40 -13.32
N ALA A 1098 7.42 -10.12 -13.31
CA ALA A 1098 7.87 -9.16 -12.30
C ALA A 1098 7.03 -9.25 -11.00
N ASP A 1099 5.79 -9.75 -11.02
CA ASP A 1099 4.85 -9.56 -9.90
C ASP A 1099 5.20 -10.32 -8.61
N GLU A 1100 6.01 -11.37 -8.66
CA GLU A 1100 6.50 -12.05 -7.44
C GLU A 1100 7.79 -11.42 -6.87
N PHE A 1101 8.41 -10.46 -7.58
CA PHE A 1101 9.71 -9.87 -7.23
C PHE A 1101 9.83 -8.36 -7.56
N SER A 1102 8.74 -7.66 -7.85
CA SER A 1102 8.72 -6.25 -8.24
C SER A 1102 8.53 -5.35 -7.03
N GLY A 1103 9.38 -4.32 -6.91
CA GLY A 1103 9.09 -3.12 -6.13
C GLY A 1103 8.61 -1.98 -7.03
N ASP A 1104 8.21 -0.84 -6.44
CA ASP A 1104 7.57 0.33 -7.09
C ASP A 1104 8.29 0.94 -8.31
N HIS A 1105 9.53 0.52 -8.59
CA HIS A 1105 10.32 1.02 -9.70
C HIS A 1105 10.62 -0.02 -10.79
N LEU A 1106 10.24 -1.29 -10.61
CA LEU A 1106 10.43 -2.35 -11.60
C LEU A 1106 9.16 -2.50 -12.45
N ALA A 1107 9.14 -1.86 -13.63
CA ALA A 1107 8.14 -2.12 -14.65
C ALA A 1107 8.80 -2.77 -15.87
N VAL A 1108 8.06 -3.64 -16.57
CA VAL A 1108 8.60 -4.34 -17.74
C VAL A 1108 8.99 -3.34 -18.83
N GLY A 1109 10.26 -3.35 -19.23
CA GLY A 1109 10.85 -2.42 -20.20
C GLY A 1109 11.65 -1.26 -19.60
N LYS A 1110 11.73 -1.15 -18.26
CA LYS A 1110 12.60 -0.17 -17.61
C LYS A 1110 14.07 -0.53 -17.75
N THR A 1111 14.88 0.50 -17.98
CA THR A 1111 16.33 0.43 -18.05
C THR A 1111 16.94 1.46 -17.12
N VAL A 1112 18.24 1.35 -16.87
CA VAL A 1112 19.03 2.36 -16.19
C VAL A 1112 20.23 2.73 -17.05
N VAL A 1113 20.46 4.02 -17.23
CA VAL A 1113 21.67 4.56 -17.85
C VAL A 1113 22.69 4.81 -16.74
N ILE A 1114 23.79 4.09 -16.79
CA ILE A 1114 24.95 4.29 -15.92
C ILE A 1114 26.03 4.99 -16.75
N GLU A 1115 26.39 6.22 -16.37
CA GLU A 1115 27.30 7.06 -17.15
C GLU A 1115 28.79 6.74 -16.91
N ASP A 1116 29.10 6.02 -15.82
CA ASP A 1116 30.47 5.74 -15.39
C ASP A 1116 30.79 4.25 -15.35
N ALA A 1117 31.98 3.92 -15.84
CA ALA A 1117 32.54 2.60 -15.63
C ALA A 1117 33.08 2.48 -14.20
N GLN A 1118 32.57 1.53 -13.42
CA GLN A 1118 33.04 1.25 -12.06
C GLN A 1118 33.24 -0.25 -11.85
N ASN A 1119 34.37 -0.62 -11.23
CA ASN A 1119 34.67 -1.97 -10.74
C ASN A 1119 34.39 -3.15 -11.71
N GLY A 1120 34.41 -2.92 -13.03
CA GLY A 1120 34.19 -3.95 -14.04
C GLY A 1120 32.84 -3.91 -14.76
N LEU A 1121 31.91 -3.04 -14.34
CA LEU A 1121 30.70 -2.71 -15.10
C LEU A 1121 31.01 -1.52 -16.05
N PRO A 1122 30.90 -1.65 -17.37
CA PRO A 1122 31.07 -0.54 -18.31
C PRO A 1122 29.98 0.55 -18.15
N ALA A 1123 30.25 1.77 -18.61
CA ALA A 1123 29.18 2.76 -18.80
C ALA A 1123 28.24 2.30 -19.93
N GLY A 1124 26.92 2.48 -19.77
CA GLY A 1124 25.93 2.06 -20.74
C GLY A 1124 24.49 2.02 -20.20
N SER A 1125 23.56 1.65 -21.07
CA SER A 1125 22.17 1.37 -20.70
C SER A 1125 22.02 -0.12 -20.38
N TYR A 1126 21.39 -0.43 -19.25
CA TYR A 1126 21.20 -1.77 -18.76
C TYR A 1126 19.73 -2.04 -18.48
N THR A 1127 19.26 -3.23 -18.84
CA THR A 1127 17.93 -3.71 -18.46
C THR A 1127 17.87 -3.92 -16.95
N LEU A 1128 16.86 -3.36 -16.31
CA LEU A 1128 16.60 -3.61 -14.89
C LEU A 1128 15.85 -4.93 -14.76
N LEU A 1129 16.46 -5.87 -14.04
CA LEU A 1129 15.90 -7.19 -13.73
C LEU A 1129 15.50 -7.24 -12.26
N PRO A 1130 14.58 -8.14 -11.86
CA PRO A 1130 14.30 -8.39 -10.46
C PRO A 1130 15.59 -8.70 -9.69
N ALA A 1131 15.71 -8.23 -8.44
CA ALA A 1131 16.93 -8.34 -7.64
C ALA A 1131 17.49 -9.78 -7.57
N ARG A 1132 16.61 -10.79 -7.58
CA ARG A 1132 16.97 -12.21 -7.56
C ARG A 1132 17.88 -12.66 -8.70
N TYR A 1133 17.84 -11.99 -9.85
CA TYR A 1133 18.74 -12.27 -10.97
C TYR A 1133 20.20 -11.93 -10.65
N ALA A 1134 20.48 -11.23 -9.54
CA ALA A 1134 21.82 -11.04 -8.99
C ALA A 1134 22.48 -12.34 -8.51
N LEU A 1135 21.74 -13.45 -8.38
CA LEU A 1135 22.31 -14.75 -8.04
C LEU A 1135 23.02 -15.42 -9.23
N LEU A 1136 22.79 -14.96 -10.45
CA LEU A 1136 23.42 -15.47 -11.67
C LEU A 1136 24.88 -15.01 -11.80
N GLU A 1137 25.73 -15.83 -12.44
CA GLU A 1137 27.13 -15.51 -12.65
C GLU A 1137 27.31 -14.27 -13.53
N GLY A 1138 28.25 -13.38 -13.17
CA GLY A 1138 28.51 -12.14 -13.91
C GLY A 1138 27.47 -11.02 -13.74
N SER A 1139 26.43 -11.25 -12.92
CA SER A 1139 25.43 -10.24 -12.59
C SER A 1139 25.91 -9.21 -11.56
N TRP A 1140 25.15 -8.12 -11.43
CA TRP A 1140 25.36 -7.03 -10.50
C TRP A 1140 24.07 -6.77 -9.71
N LEU A 1141 24.21 -6.49 -8.42
CA LEU A 1141 23.13 -5.99 -7.55
C LEU A 1141 23.21 -4.46 -7.52
N LEU A 1142 22.11 -3.82 -7.89
CA LEU A 1142 21.92 -2.38 -7.93
C LEU A 1142 20.92 -1.98 -6.83
N ASN A 1143 21.22 -0.95 -6.04
CA ASN A 1143 20.31 -0.38 -5.05
C ASN A 1143 20.17 1.13 -5.31
N LEU A 1144 18.94 1.65 -5.36
CA LEU A 1144 18.69 3.09 -5.48
C LEU A 1144 18.89 3.76 -4.12
N GLU A 1145 19.74 4.78 -4.06
CA GLU A 1145 20.00 5.56 -2.85
C GLU A 1145 19.16 6.85 -2.90
N SER A 1146 17.89 6.76 -2.48
CA SER A 1146 16.89 7.83 -2.61
C SER A 1146 17.27 9.15 -1.94
N ASP A 1147 18.13 9.11 -0.93
CA ASP A 1147 18.61 10.30 -0.22
C ASP A 1147 19.58 11.16 -1.05
N PHE A 1148 20.09 10.64 -2.17
CA PHE A 1148 21.07 11.29 -3.04
C PHE A 1148 20.50 11.54 -4.44
N VAL A 1149 19.80 12.66 -4.59
CA VAL A 1149 19.28 13.16 -5.89
C VAL A 1149 20.12 14.36 -6.36
N ASP A 1150 20.14 14.58 -7.66
CA ASP A 1150 20.92 15.62 -8.35
C ASP A 1150 22.44 15.51 -8.13
N ILE A 1151 22.93 14.28 -8.01
CA ILE A 1151 24.36 14.05 -7.97
C ILE A 1151 25.01 14.36 -9.32
N ALA A 1152 26.26 14.81 -9.29
CA ALA A 1152 26.98 15.14 -10.52
C ALA A 1152 27.12 13.89 -11.41
N PRO A 1153 26.87 14.00 -12.73
CA PRO A 1153 27.25 12.93 -13.65
C PRO A 1153 28.77 12.73 -13.58
N GLY A 1154 29.24 11.49 -13.62
CA GLY A 1154 30.67 11.21 -13.42
C GLY A 1154 31.02 10.82 -11.98
N LEU A 1155 30.04 10.72 -11.08
CA LEU A 1155 30.32 10.45 -9.67
C LEU A 1155 30.70 8.99 -9.47
N GLY A 1156 31.97 8.77 -9.09
CA GLY A 1156 32.45 7.51 -8.55
C GLY A 1156 32.87 7.68 -7.09
N ALA A 1157 32.12 7.09 -6.16
CA ALA A 1157 32.50 7.01 -4.75
C ALA A 1157 32.39 5.57 -4.24
N THR A 1158 32.89 5.32 -3.03
CA THR A 1158 32.72 4.04 -2.35
C THR A 1158 32.07 4.31 -1.00
N LEU A 1159 30.94 3.66 -0.76
CA LEU A 1159 30.24 3.71 0.52
C LEU A 1159 31.08 3.06 1.62
N LEU A 1160 30.71 3.33 2.88
CA LEU A 1160 31.44 2.81 4.05
C LEU A 1160 31.41 1.28 4.16
N ASP A 1161 30.43 0.66 3.53
CA ASP A 1161 30.21 -0.78 3.43
C ASP A 1161 30.95 -1.44 2.24
N GLY A 1162 31.69 -0.65 1.45
CA GLY A 1162 32.46 -1.10 0.29
C GLY A 1162 31.72 -1.06 -1.05
N ALA A 1163 30.43 -0.73 -1.09
CA ALA A 1163 29.68 -0.64 -2.34
C ALA A 1163 30.13 0.56 -3.18
N ALA A 1164 30.16 0.41 -4.51
CA ALA A 1164 30.47 1.50 -5.42
C ALA A 1164 29.22 2.38 -5.61
N LEU A 1165 29.31 3.68 -5.35
CA LEU A 1165 28.25 4.65 -5.60
C LEU A 1165 28.46 5.28 -6.98
N VAL A 1166 27.46 5.18 -7.85
CA VAL A 1166 27.47 5.72 -9.21
C VAL A 1166 26.29 6.64 -9.48
N SER A 1167 26.47 7.58 -10.41
CA SER A 1167 25.38 8.35 -10.99
C SER A 1167 24.68 7.60 -12.12
N GLY A 1168 23.36 7.57 -12.08
CA GLY A 1168 22.55 7.03 -13.17
C GLY A 1168 21.19 7.71 -13.30
N ARG A 1169 20.47 7.35 -14.37
CA ARG A 1169 19.11 7.79 -14.65
C ARG A 1169 18.27 6.61 -15.10
N PHE A 1170 17.04 6.52 -14.62
CA PHE A 1170 16.09 5.57 -15.19
C PHE A 1170 15.76 5.97 -16.63
N SER A 1171 15.52 4.98 -17.47
CA SER A 1171 15.07 5.17 -18.86
C SER A 1171 14.14 4.03 -19.25
N ILE A 1172 13.64 4.05 -20.47
CA ILE A 1172 12.80 3.00 -21.02
C ILE A 1172 13.46 2.45 -22.28
N ALA A 1173 13.47 1.13 -22.41
CA ALA A 1173 13.99 0.47 -23.60
C ALA A 1173 13.21 0.91 -24.84
N GLY A 1174 13.93 1.43 -25.84
CA GLY A 1174 13.35 1.79 -27.14
C GLY A 1174 12.61 3.12 -27.18
N SER A 1175 12.70 3.95 -26.14
CA SER A 1175 12.21 5.33 -26.17
C SER A 1175 13.32 6.34 -25.83
N ASP A 1176 13.06 7.61 -26.14
CA ASP A 1176 13.94 8.73 -25.77
C ASP A 1176 13.70 9.21 -24.32
N ALA A 1177 12.77 8.58 -23.59
CA ALA A 1177 12.40 8.98 -22.25
C ALA A 1177 13.49 8.61 -21.23
N VAL A 1178 13.99 9.60 -20.51
CA VAL A 1178 15.02 9.46 -19.48
C VAL A 1178 14.61 10.30 -18.27
N ALA A 1179 14.77 9.74 -17.08
CA ALA A 1179 14.50 10.45 -15.84
C ALA A 1179 15.31 11.77 -15.83
N PRO A 1180 14.65 12.90 -15.53
CA PRO A 1180 15.25 14.22 -15.72
C PRO A 1180 16.38 14.52 -14.72
N ARG A 1181 16.44 13.79 -13.60
CA ARG A 1181 17.40 14.00 -12.51
C ARG A 1181 18.33 12.79 -12.38
N TYR A 1182 19.60 13.08 -12.14
CA TYR A 1182 20.57 12.05 -11.75
C TYR A 1182 20.29 11.60 -10.33
N THR A 1183 20.32 10.28 -10.13
CA THR A 1183 20.19 9.66 -8.80
C THR A 1183 21.41 8.82 -8.53
N ALA A 1184 21.71 8.61 -7.26
CA ALA A 1184 22.78 7.72 -6.86
C ALA A 1184 22.30 6.28 -6.77
N PHE A 1185 23.11 5.37 -7.31
CA PHE A 1185 22.92 3.94 -7.15
C PHE A 1185 24.14 3.34 -6.48
N SER A 1186 23.94 2.46 -5.51
CA SER A 1186 25.02 1.61 -5.01
C SER A 1186 25.05 0.30 -5.80
N LEU A 1187 26.26 -0.07 -6.22
CA LEU A 1187 26.57 -1.21 -7.08
C LEU A 1187 27.47 -2.20 -6.34
N ARG A 1188 27.11 -3.48 -6.44
CA ARG A 1188 27.87 -4.63 -5.93
C ARG A 1188 27.88 -5.76 -6.97
N PRO A 1189 28.94 -6.58 -7.04
CA PRO A 1189 28.85 -7.87 -7.73
C PRO A 1189 27.68 -8.69 -7.18
N GLY A 1190 26.89 -9.34 -8.05
CA GLY A 1190 25.69 -10.07 -7.61
C GLY A 1190 25.98 -11.20 -6.61
N ALA A 1191 27.19 -11.76 -6.66
CA ALA A 1191 27.70 -12.73 -5.69
C ALA A 1191 27.62 -12.22 -4.23
N ASP A 1192 27.74 -10.91 -4.01
CA ASP A 1192 27.67 -10.31 -2.68
C ASP A 1192 26.28 -10.44 -2.05
N ALA A 1193 25.21 -10.72 -2.81
CA ALA A 1193 23.89 -10.95 -2.23
C ALA A 1193 23.90 -12.09 -1.19
N ARG A 1194 24.75 -13.10 -1.41
CA ARG A 1194 24.96 -14.26 -0.50
C ARG A 1194 25.62 -13.89 0.81
N VAL A 1195 26.20 -12.69 0.89
CA VAL A 1195 26.74 -12.15 2.14
C VAL A 1195 25.58 -11.76 3.05
N PHE A 1196 24.49 -11.19 2.50
CA PHE A 1196 23.37 -10.63 3.26
C PHE A 1196 22.21 -11.60 3.49
N SER A 1197 22.04 -12.64 2.64
CA SER A 1197 21.02 -13.67 2.79
C SER A 1197 21.55 -15.03 2.36
N GLU A 1198 21.08 -16.10 3.01
CA GLU A 1198 21.40 -17.48 2.65
C GLU A 1198 20.37 -18.05 1.67
N TYR A 1199 20.86 -18.67 0.59
CA TYR A 1199 20.02 -19.30 -0.41
C TYR A 1199 20.43 -20.76 -0.58
N ASP A 1200 19.48 -21.67 -0.42
CA ASP A 1200 19.61 -23.03 -0.90
C ASP A 1200 19.43 -23.02 -2.42
N GLU A 1201 20.54 -23.09 -3.15
CA GLU A 1201 20.55 -23.10 -4.61
C GLU A 1201 20.40 -24.52 -5.12
N GLN A 1202 19.23 -24.80 -5.68
CA GLN A 1202 18.90 -26.10 -6.21
C GLN A 1202 19.19 -26.09 -7.70
N LEU A 1203 20.23 -26.83 -8.09
CA LEU A 1203 20.54 -27.09 -9.49
C LEU A 1203 19.92 -28.42 -9.92
N SER A 1204 19.37 -28.43 -11.14
CA SER A 1204 18.75 -29.62 -11.73
C SER A 1204 19.67 -30.85 -11.79
N SER A 1205 20.97 -30.68 -12.02
CA SER A 1205 21.93 -31.79 -12.04
C SER A 1205 22.11 -32.45 -10.68
N LEU A 1206 22.13 -31.68 -9.60
CA LEU A 1206 22.33 -32.17 -8.23
C LEU A 1206 21.11 -32.93 -7.71
N PHE A 1207 19.90 -32.49 -8.05
CA PHE A 1207 18.66 -33.09 -7.56
C PHE A 1207 18.45 -34.53 -8.01
N GLN A 1208 18.86 -34.88 -9.23
CA GLN A 1208 18.49 -36.18 -9.79
C GLN A 1208 19.54 -37.28 -9.57
N GLU A 1209 20.79 -37.00 -9.20
CA GLU A 1209 21.80 -38.03 -8.92
C GLU A 1209 21.35 -39.04 -7.83
N GLU A 1210 20.42 -38.65 -6.96
CA GLU A 1210 19.84 -39.52 -5.92
C GLU A 1210 18.79 -40.53 -6.43
N ARG A 1211 18.37 -40.47 -7.72
CA ARG A 1211 17.33 -41.35 -8.28
C ARG A 1211 17.77 -42.03 -9.60
N SER A 1212 18.08 -43.33 -9.45
CA SER A 1212 18.19 -44.40 -10.46
C SER A 1212 19.30 -44.35 -11.53
N SER A 1213 19.64 -45.55 -12.02
CA SER A 1213 20.57 -45.82 -13.14
C SER A 1213 20.12 -45.10 -14.42
N ILE A 1214 21.10 -44.75 -15.28
CA ILE A 1214 20.93 -43.98 -16.54
C ILE A 1214 19.69 -44.41 -17.36
N ASP A 1215 19.37 -45.70 -17.44
CA ASP A 1215 18.26 -46.21 -18.27
C ASP A 1215 16.84 -45.92 -17.72
N ASN A 1216 16.68 -45.62 -16.42
CA ASN A 1216 15.38 -45.49 -15.73
C ASN A 1216 15.24 -44.18 -14.92
N ARG A 1217 15.98 -43.13 -15.29
CA ARG A 1217 15.87 -41.80 -14.65
C ARG A 1217 15.03 -40.82 -15.47
N LEU A 1218 14.42 -39.85 -14.79
CA LEU A 1218 13.73 -38.71 -15.42
C LEU A 1218 14.72 -37.92 -16.30
N TRP A 1219 14.20 -37.16 -17.26
CA TRP A 1219 15.02 -36.26 -18.08
C TRP A 1219 15.75 -35.23 -17.21
N ARG A 1220 16.99 -34.90 -17.56
CA ARG A 1220 17.80 -33.83 -16.95
C ARG A 1220 18.29 -32.88 -18.04
N PRO A 1221 18.59 -31.61 -17.72
CA PRO A 1221 19.20 -30.67 -18.66
C PRO A 1221 20.40 -31.19 -19.45
N ALA A 1222 21.26 -32.02 -18.84
CA ALA A 1222 22.38 -32.64 -19.54
C ALA A 1222 21.99 -33.66 -20.62
N ASP A 1223 20.79 -34.26 -20.52
CA ASP A 1223 20.25 -35.17 -21.54
C ASP A 1223 19.78 -34.35 -22.74
N ALA A 1224 20.10 -34.83 -23.93
CA ALA A 1224 19.44 -34.32 -25.12
C ALA A 1224 17.93 -34.66 -25.10
N ALA A 1225 17.14 -33.74 -25.64
CA ALA A 1225 15.70 -33.88 -25.77
C ALA A 1225 15.35 -34.95 -26.83
N ARG A 1226 14.05 -35.19 -27.05
CA ARG A 1226 13.59 -36.08 -28.13
C ARG A 1226 13.30 -35.29 -29.41
N LEU A 1227 13.61 -35.90 -30.56
CA LEU A 1227 13.15 -35.42 -31.86
C LEU A 1227 12.18 -36.45 -32.45
N GLU A 1228 10.99 -36.01 -32.80
CA GLU A 1228 9.99 -36.82 -33.48
C GLU A 1228 9.65 -36.17 -34.83
N ILE A 1229 9.85 -36.91 -35.91
CA ILE A 1229 9.48 -36.51 -37.26
C ILE A 1229 8.52 -37.57 -37.81
N VAL A 1230 7.25 -37.18 -38.01
CA VAL A 1230 6.22 -38.05 -38.58
C VAL A 1230 5.65 -37.35 -39.81
N VAL A 1231 6.02 -37.86 -40.98
CA VAL A 1231 5.66 -37.30 -42.28
C VAL A 1231 4.90 -38.35 -43.08
N LYS A 1232 3.78 -38.00 -43.72
CA LYS A 1232 3.01 -38.99 -44.50
C LYS A 1232 3.64 -39.27 -45.86
N ASP A 1233 3.89 -38.23 -46.67
CA ASP A 1233 4.19 -38.38 -48.09
C ASP A 1233 5.69 -38.24 -48.40
N ALA A 1234 6.29 -37.09 -48.08
CA ALA A 1234 7.65 -36.73 -48.52
C ALA A 1234 8.48 -35.98 -47.47
N LEU A 1235 9.65 -36.53 -47.15
CA LEU A 1235 10.64 -35.97 -46.23
C LEU A 1235 11.96 -35.65 -46.97
N GLU A 1236 12.43 -34.41 -46.89
CA GLU A 1236 13.74 -33.98 -47.38
C GLU A 1236 14.56 -33.33 -46.25
N ILE A 1237 15.72 -33.91 -45.94
CA ILE A 1237 16.63 -33.41 -44.90
C ILE A 1237 17.98 -33.07 -45.53
N ALA A 1238 18.31 -31.77 -45.59
CA ALA A 1238 19.61 -31.26 -46.05
C ALA A 1238 20.25 -30.24 -45.08
N GLY A 1239 19.58 -29.93 -43.96
CA GLY A 1239 20.10 -29.10 -42.86
C GLY A 1239 20.69 -29.90 -41.69
N ASP A 1240 21.17 -29.19 -40.68
CA ASP A 1240 21.84 -29.78 -39.52
C ASP A 1240 20.84 -30.25 -38.45
N ILE A 1241 20.99 -31.50 -38.01
CA ILE A 1241 20.23 -32.07 -36.89
C ILE A 1241 21.20 -32.36 -35.74
N VAL A 1242 21.04 -31.64 -34.62
CA VAL A 1242 21.97 -31.66 -33.49
C VAL A 1242 21.26 -32.16 -32.23
N GLY A 1243 21.73 -33.28 -31.69
CA GLY A 1243 21.10 -33.98 -30.55
C GLY A 1243 22.08 -34.58 -29.55
N GLY A 1244 23.28 -33.99 -29.44
CA GLY A 1244 24.32 -34.48 -28.54
C GLY A 1244 24.01 -34.20 -27.08
N ALA A 1245 24.35 -35.13 -26.20
CA ALA A 1245 24.27 -34.93 -24.75
C ALA A 1245 25.46 -34.13 -24.20
N ALA A 1246 25.24 -33.43 -23.09
CA ALA A 1246 26.33 -32.93 -22.27
C ALA A 1246 27.00 -34.08 -21.49
N SER A 1247 28.13 -33.79 -20.82
CA SER A 1247 28.86 -34.79 -20.04
C SER A 1247 27.95 -35.46 -18.99
N GLY A 1248 27.84 -36.80 -19.03
CA GLY A 1248 26.98 -37.57 -18.12
C GLY A 1248 25.49 -37.62 -18.50
N GLY A 1249 25.09 -36.95 -19.58
CA GLY A 1249 23.74 -36.96 -20.14
C GLY A 1249 23.46 -38.17 -21.04
N ARG A 1250 22.18 -38.40 -21.32
CA ARG A 1250 21.69 -39.34 -22.33
C ARG A 1250 21.65 -38.69 -23.70
N GLU A 1251 22.19 -39.38 -24.70
CA GLU A 1251 22.11 -38.96 -26.10
C GLU A 1251 20.64 -38.88 -26.55
N GLY A 1252 20.38 -37.96 -27.48
CA GLY A 1252 19.03 -37.68 -27.93
C GLY A 1252 18.49 -38.81 -28.80
N LEU A 1253 17.20 -39.10 -28.67
CA LEU A 1253 16.50 -40.06 -29.52
C LEU A 1253 15.79 -39.30 -30.64
N ALA A 1254 16.18 -39.56 -31.89
CA ALA A 1254 15.45 -39.10 -33.07
C ALA A 1254 14.63 -40.26 -33.66
N THR A 1255 13.30 -40.10 -33.70
CA THR A 1255 12.38 -41.03 -34.37
C THR A 1255 11.88 -40.39 -35.65
N ILE A 1256 12.15 -41.04 -36.79
CA ILE A 1256 11.75 -40.54 -38.11
C ILE A 1256 10.86 -41.59 -38.78
N SER A 1257 9.66 -41.19 -39.19
CA SER A 1257 8.71 -42.01 -39.94
C SER A 1257 8.24 -41.24 -41.18
N ALA A 1258 8.49 -41.79 -42.38
CA ALA A 1258 8.06 -41.23 -43.65
C ALA A 1258 7.82 -42.32 -44.72
N GLU A 1259 6.88 -42.12 -45.65
CA GLU A 1259 6.70 -43.01 -46.81
C GLU A 1259 7.86 -42.87 -47.81
N HIS A 1260 8.28 -41.63 -48.10
CA HIS A 1260 9.45 -41.33 -48.92
C HIS A 1260 10.39 -40.36 -48.22
N ALA A 1261 11.67 -40.72 -48.07
CA ALA A 1261 12.68 -39.90 -47.40
C ALA A 1261 13.97 -39.74 -48.22
N THR A 1262 14.44 -38.50 -48.33
CA THR A 1262 15.75 -38.12 -48.88
C THR A 1262 16.56 -37.42 -47.78
N ILE A 1263 17.74 -37.95 -47.45
CA ILE A 1263 18.64 -37.41 -46.42
C ILE A 1263 20.00 -37.19 -47.09
N VAL A 1264 20.52 -35.96 -47.05
CA VAL A 1264 21.72 -35.51 -47.80
C VAL A 1264 22.93 -35.32 -46.91
#